data_AF-A0A9X5ZDX5-F1
#
_entry.id   AF-A0A9X5ZDX5-F1
#
_cell.length_a   1.000
_cell.length_b   1.000
_cell.length_c   1.000
_cell.angle_alpha   90.00
_cell.angle_beta   90.00
_cell.angle_gamma   90.00
#
_symmetry.space_group_name_H-M   'P 1'
#
loop_
_entity.id
_entity.type
_entity.pdbx_description
1 polymer ?
#
loop_
_entity_poly.entity_id
_entity_poly.type
_entity_poly.pdbx_seq_one_letter_code
_entity_poly.pdbx_strand_id
1 'polypeptide(L)'
;MKFIYKVGLFSFAFICFIWNAYLPSSAFAVSTSQTENKNAPLIRVLNNLGHEIDTYSMVKGNDKAMKQATDKVKSLPVNEQGNKGTIEVPEGKWNFKNEIFLPEGTTLRGKSQKTILVRSFGEFPKKPIEIIDGKEYYQGIIRMQSHTALKNITLDGEKGNEKSNPHQNGIVARGHYTEGGEATLPHESDYLKDIMIEDVVIRNITGDGITLDLIKELHIKGSKSVAVDGEKRMLVENAGNSGIIGYSIETAEIQNVVTRNIGGEDKKGKIGKNYNIALSMRKMKEPPNPGYKLQAKYPISKNVKVRDSVFIDNCYWEGLDTHSGENMEFTNNIFVGIARPIVIGGLEYRGKYYYPPKKITVEKNYINAAEHIDKWKPKNNKKSEVGIAVWGTNQTFPIEKNGKLLNPLDEGYKENIGYIKETKIMNNVIEQVEPGDDSSRFGGVALKLTEGILVENNQIGWVKSDSVKRGGIILNNSNKEFEIRGNQVGWIQKSSLITDDTKQKGHAPVEIIETGNNGTVTDNCWNENNKVGINDEKYGDYTNNKLRGIESNKWRTGKPYDENGYNYGLSKLKWDTKEGVVTGKAGKDVGSVVLKYGDTKLVETNVSNQQFTLTTDELKHGDKKFQIVARNSHINPKYRYEVHSEELIK
;
A
#
# COMPACT_ATOMS: atom_id res chain seq x y z
N MET A 1 60.60 -82.82 18.00
CA MET A 1 60.00 -84.12 18.39
C MET A 1 58.92 -84.47 17.36
N LYS A 2 59.10 -85.63 16.72
CA LYS A 2 58.24 -86.51 15.89
C LYS A 2 57.10 -85.88 15.04
N PHE A 3 57.15 -85.80 13.70
CA PHE A 3 57.12 -86.82 12.59
C PHE A 3 55.70 -87.34 12.22
N ILE A 4 55.30 -87.20 10.93
CA ILE A 4 54.80 -88.24 9.96
C ILE A 4 53.92 -87.64 8.82
N TYR A 5 54.42 -87.57 7.55
CA TYR A 5 54.15 -88.37 6.30
C TYR A 5 52.75 -88.15 5.63
N LYS A 6 52.64 -87.65 4.38
CA LYS A 6 52.85 -88.22 3.01
C LYS A 6 51.67 -89.05 2.43
N VAL A 7 51.22 -88.64 1.24
CA VAL A 7 51.00 -89.39 -0.03
C VAL A 7 49.92 -90.50 -0.13
N GLY A 8 49.13 -90.45 -1.22
CA GLY A 8 48.40 -91.56 -1.88
C GLY A 8 47.09 -91.06 -2.51
N LEU A 9 46.99 -90.65 -3.79
CA LEU A 9 46.92 -91.39 -5.06
C LEU A 9 45.82 -92.48 -5.19
N PHE A 10 45.05 -92.30 -6.28
CA PHE A 10 44.33 -93.28 -7.13
C PHE A 10 42.79 -93.42 -7.08
N SER A 11 42.26 -93.40 -8.33
CA SER A 11 41.03 -94.04 -8.86
C SER A 11 39.81 -93.10 -9.02
N PHE A 12 39.10 -93.00 -10.16
CA PHE A 12 39.06 -93.82 -11.37
C PHE A 12 38.27 -93.09 -12.49
N ALA A 13 38.72 -93.27 -13.75
CA ALA A 13 38.04 -93.28 -15.07
C ALA A 13 36.82 -92.35 -15.38
N PHE A 14 36.89 -91.47 -16.40
CA PHE A 14 36.78 -91.69 -17.87
C PHE A 14 35.32 -91.74 -18.38
N ILE A 15 34.93 -90.74 -19.19
CA ILE A 15 34.37 -90.91 -20.55
C ILE A 15 34.47 -89.56 -21.27
N CYS A 16 34.88 -89.66 -22.51
CA CYS A 16 35.39 -88.62 -23.39
C CYS A 16 34.54 -88.61 -24.67
N PHE A 17 34.39 -87.42 -25.28
CA PHE A 17 34.08 -87.15 -26.70
C PHE A 17 32.68 -87.49 -27.28
N ILE A 18 32.05 -86.49 -27.92
CA ILE A 18 31.88 -86.39 -29.39
C ILE A 18 31.90 -84.90 -29.81
N TRP A 19 32.43 -84.69 -31.01
CA TRP A 19 32.85 -83.50 -31.75
C TRP A 19 31.77 -82.56 -32.33
N ASN A 20 32.14 -81.26 -32.44
CA ASN A 20 32.09 -80.30 -33.57
C ASN A 20 31.00 -80.38 -34.67
N ALA A 21 30.33 -79.23 -34.93
CA ALA A 21 30.47 -78.43 -36.19
C ALA A 21 29.53 -77.17 -36.25
N TYR A 22 30.12 -75.99 -36.55
CA TYR A 22 29.68 -74.83 -37.41
C TYR A 22 28.20 -74.33 -37.31
N LEU A 23 27.80 -73.05 -37.13
CA LEU A 23 28.22 -71.72 -37.64
C LEU A 23 27.38 -70.58 -36.94
N PRO A 24 27.56 -69.26 -37.24
CA PRO A 24 27.71 -68.18 -36.26
C PRO A 24 26.49 -67.24 -36.13
N SER A 25 26.46 -66.37 -35.11
CA SER A 25 26.11 -64.93 -35.27
C SER A 25 25.93 -64.17 -33.94
N SER A 26 26.31 -62.90 -34.02
CA SER A 26 25.94 -61.77 -33.15
C SER A 26 26.42 -61.75 -31.70
N ALA A 27 27.49 -60.98 -31.51
CA ALA A 27 27.79 -60.26 -30.30
C ALA A 27 26.55 -59.54 -29.76
N PHE A 28 26.08 -59.92 -28.57
CA PHE A 28 25.31 -59.02 -27.73
C PHE A 28 26.27 -58.26 -26.84
N ALA A 29 26.45 -56.99 -27.17
CA ALA A 29 26.93 -56.00 -26.23
C ALA A 29 26.07 -56.08 -24.97
N VAL A 30 26.69 -56.42 -23.85
CA VAL A 30 26.08 -56.24 -22.54
C VAL A 30 25.90 -54.73 -22.36
N SER A 31 24.69 -54.28 -22.66
CA SER A 31 24.15 -53.01 -22.18
C SER A 31 24.41 -52.96 -20.68
N THR A 32 25.38 -52.12 -20.29
CA THR A 32 25.47 -51.62 -18.93
C THR A 32 24.21 -50.81 -18.69
N SER A 33 23.14 -51.50 -18.31
CA SER A 33 21.97 -50.90 -17.72
C SER A 33 22.46 -50.08 -16.53
N GLN A 34 22.47 -48.76 -16.70
CA GLN A 34 22.48 -47.86 -15.58
C GLN A 34 21.26 -48.25 -14.75
N THR A 35 21.50 -48.89 -13.61
CA THR A 35 20.52 -49.02 -12.55
C THR A 35 20.07 -47.61 -12.20
N GLU A 36 18.97 -47.17 -12.81
CA GLU A 36 18.27 -45.95 -12.43
C GLU A 36 17.88 -46.10 -10.97
N ASN A 37 18.53 -45.31 -10.14
CA ASN A 37 18.19 -45.20 -8.74
C ASN A 37 16.77 -44.61 -8.66
N LYS A 38 15.77 -45.46 -8.41
CA LYS A 38 14.33 -45.10 -8.34
C LYS A 38 14.00 -44.02 -7.28
N ASN A 39 14.99 -43.58 -6.51
CA ASN A 39 14.90 -42.52 -5.50
C ASN A 39 15.62 -41.23 -5.88
N ALA A 40 16.08 -41.07 -7.13
CA ALA A 40 16.69 -39.81 -7.56
C ALA A 40 15.63 -38.68 -7.51
N PRO A 41 15.97 -37.48 -7.03
CA PRO A 41 15.07 -36.33 -7.10
C PRO A 41 14.92 -35.90 -8.57
N LEU A 42 13.71 -36.07 -9.11
CA LEU A 42 13.38 -35.76 -10.50
C LEU A 42 12.43 -34.56 -10.57
N ILE A 43 12.75 -33.59 -11.42
CA ILE A 43 11.75 -32.65 -11.94
C ILE A 43 10.86 -33.42 -12.92
N ARG A 44 9.54 -33.23 -12.82
CA ARG A 44 8.56 -33.82 -13.75
C ARG A 44 7.99 -32.74 -14.64
N VAL A 45 7.86 -33.04 -15.93
CA VAL A 45 7.12 -32.18 -16.86
C VAL A 45 5.78 -32.82 -17.14
N LEU A 46 4.71 -32.05 -16.94
CA LEU A 46 3.34 -32.47 -17.15
C LEU A 46 2.72 -31.65 -18.28
N ASN A 47 1.92 -32.29 -19.13
CA ASN A 47 1.10 -31.58 -20.11
C ASN A 47 -0.12 -30.91 -19.45
N ASN A 48 -0.93 -30.23 -20.25
CA ASN A 48 -2.14 -29.54 -19.77
C ASN A 48 -3.24 -30.48 -19.22
N LEU A 49 -3.15 -31.79 -19.46
CA LEU A 49 -4.03 -32.81 -18.85
C LEU A 49 -3.47 -33.35 -17.52
N GLY A 50 -2.29 -32.87 -17.10
CA GLY A 50 -1.61 -33.35 -15.90
C GLY A 50 -0.87 -34.67 -16.08
N HIS A 51 -0.77 -35.20 -17.30
CA HIS A 51 -0.01 -36.42 -17.58
C HIS A 51 1.48 -36.09 -17.64
N GLU A 52 2.29 -36.94 -17.00
CA GLU A 52 3.74 -36.87 -17.09
C GLU A 52 4.21 -37.22 -18.50
N ILE A 53 5.07 -36.38 -19.05
CA ILE A 53 5.61 -36.53 -20.40
C ILE A 53 7.14 -36.54 -20.44
N ASP A 54 7.80 -36.11 -19.37
CA ASP A 54 9.26 -36.12 -19.27
C ASP A 54 9.73 -35.99 -17.81
N THR A 55 10.96 -36.41 -17.52
CA THR A 55 11.60 -36.24 -16.21
C THR A 55 13.08 -35.89 -16.33
N TYR A 56 13.56 -35.04 -15.41
CA TYR A 56 14.95 -34.57 -15.42
C TYR A 56 15.58 -34.70 -14.04
N SER A 57 16.73 -35.39 -13.98
CA SER A 57 17.45 -35.66 -12.72
C SER A 57 18.20 -34.44 -12.20
N MET A 58 17.88 -34.02 -10.97
CA MET A 58 18.56 -32.93 -10.27
C MET A 58 19.99 -33.29 -9.85
N VAL A 59 20.32 -34.59 -9.78
CA VAL A 59 21.68 -35.09 -9.43
C VAL A 59 22.72 -34.67 -10.47
N LYS A 60 22.32 -34.49 -11.73
CA LYS A 60 23.19 -34.04 -12.84
C LYS A 60 23.34 -32.52 -12.91
N GLY A 61 22.80 -31.79 -11.93
CA GLY A 61 22.86 -30.33 -11.79
C GLY A 61 21.48 -29.68 -11.92
N ASN A 62 21.08 -28.92 -10.90
CA ASN A 62 19.76 -28.29 -10.77
C ASN A 62 19.45 -27.33 -11.92
N ASP A 63 20.38 -26.44 -12.26
CA ASP A 63 20.23 -25.49 -13.37
C ASP A 63 20.00 -26.19 -14.71
N LYS A 64 20.73 -27.29 -14.96
CA LYS A 64 20.61 -28.08 -16.19
C LYS A 64 19.25 -28.75 -16.27
N ALA A 65 18.82 -29.42 -15.19
CA ALA A 65 17.54 -30.11 -15.13
C ALA A 65 16.37 -29.13 -15.31
N MET A 66 16.40 -27.96 -14.65
CA MET A 66 15.39 -26.92 -14.82
C MET A 66 15.37 -26.37 -16.23
N LYS A 67 16.53 -26.10 -16.84
CA LYS A 67 16.61 -25.65 -18.24
C LYS A 67 15.97 -26.66 -19.19
N GLN A 68 16.27 -27.95 -19.03
CA GLN A 68 15.68 -29.01 -19.87
C GLN A 68 14.15 -29.07 -19.69
N ALA A 69 13.65 -28.99 -18.46
CA ALA A 69 12.22 -28.93 -18.19
C ALA A 69 11.54 -27.71 -18.85
N THR A 70 12.17 -26.54 -18.74
CA THR A 70 11.70 -25.31 -19.39
C THR A 70 11.68 -25.43 -20.90
N ASP A 71 12.75 -25.95 -21.51
CA ASP A 71 12.83 -26.15 -22.97
C ASP A 71 11.75 -27.14 -23.45
N LYS A 72 11.45 -28.17 -22.65
CA LYS A 72 10.39 -29.12 -22.94
C LYS A 72 9.01 -28.46 -22.90
N VAL A 73 8.68 -27.69 -21.87
CA VAL A 73 7.38 -26.98 -21.78
C VAL A 73 7.22 -25.98 -22.93
N LYS A 74 8.28 -25.25 -23.31
CA LYS A 74 8.23 -24.33 -24.47
C LYS A 74 7.81 -25.00 -25.78
N SER A 75 8.15 -26.28 -25.95
CA SER A 75 7.82 -27.07 -27.14
C SER A 75 6.39 -27.61 -27.16
N LEU A 76 5.64 -27.48 -26.07
CA LEU A 76 4.27 -27.98 -25.97
C LEU A 76 3.27 -26.98 -26.59
N PRO A 77 2.13 -27.49 -27.11
CA PRO A 77 1.06 -26.63 -27.59
C PRO A 77 0.43 -25.83 -26.44
N VAL A 78 0.01 -24.61 -26.77
CA VAL A 78 -0.73 -23.72 -25.87
C VAL A 78 -2.21 -24.15 -25.79
N ASN A 79 -2.82 -24.12 -24.61
CA ASN A 79 -4.26 -24.33 -24.43
C ASN A 79 -5.04 -23.00 -24.54
N GLU A 80 -6.36 -23.07 -24.41
CA GLU A 80 -7.26 -21.90 -24.48
C GLU A 80 -6.97 -20.83 -23.42
N GLN A 81 -6.33 -21.19 -22.31
CA GLN A 81 -5.94 -20.29 -21.22
C GLN A 81 -4.50 -19.79 -21.34
N GLY A 82 -3.82 -20.00 -22.48
CA GLY A 82 -2.43 -19.55 -22.67
C GLY A 82 -1.36 -20.45 -22.02
N ASN A 83 -1.74 -21.55 -21.36
CA ASN A 83 -0.84 -22.48 -20.68
C ASN A 83 -0.33 -23.59 -21.62
N LYS A 84 0.94 -23.93 -21.52
CA LYS A 84 1.63 -24.98 -22.31
C LYS A 84 1.88 -26.24 -21.49
N GLY A 85 2.15 -26.10 -20.19
CA GLY A 85 2.46 -27.23 -19.33
C GLY A 85 2.99 -26.84 -17.96
N THR A 86 3.23 -27.86 -17.14
CA THR A 86 3.67 -27.71 -15.75
C THR A 86 5.03 -28.35 -15.52
N ILE A 87 5.91 -27.61 -14.86
CA ILE A 87 7.16 -28.10 -14.27
C ILE A 87 6.88 -28.36 -12.79
N GLU A 88 6.94 -29.62 -12.37
CA GLU A 88 6.79 -30.02 -10.96
C GLU A 88 8.16 -30.35 -10.35
N VAL A 89 8.52 -29.61 -9.30
CA VAL A 89 9.79 -29.77 -8.58
C VAL A 89 9.57 -30.60 -7.31
N PRO A 90 10.41 -31.62 -7.04
CA PRO A 90 10.23 -32.49 -5.88
C PRO A 90 10.46 -31.73 -4.56
N GLU A 91 9.99 -32.31 -3.45
CA GLU A 91 10.29 -31.79 -2.11
C GLU A 91 11.80 -31.81 -1.86
N GLY A 92 12.29 -30.83 -1.09
CA GLY A 92 13.71 -30.69 -0.80
C GLY A 92 14.20 -29.25 -0.96
N LYS A 93 15.46 -29.02 -0.58
CA LYS A 93 16.15 -27.73 -0.76
C LYS A 93 17.05 -27.80 -1.99
N TRP A 94 16.73 -27.00 -3.00
CA TRP A 94 17.39 -27.02 -4.31
C TRP A 94 18.11 -25.71 -4.57
N ASN A 95 19.44 -25.77 -4.67
CA ASN A 95 20.28 -24.61 -4.94
C ASN A 95 20.45 -24.41 -6.45
N PHE A 96 20.17 -23.21 -6.93
CA PHE A 96 20.37 -22.77 -8.31
C PHE A 96 21.46 -21.72 -8.35
N LYS A 97 22.22 -21.72 -9.44
CA LYS A 97 23.16 -20.64 -9.75
C LYS A 97 22.46 -19.54 -10.54
N ASN A 98 21.70 -19.94 -11.57
CA ASN A 98 21.05 -18.99 -12.46
C ASN A 98 19.67 -18.57 -11.93
N GLU A 99 19.19 -17.45 -12.46
CA GLU A 99 17.77 -17.09 -12.37
C GLU A 99 16.92 -18.17 -13.06
N ILE A 100 15.84 -18.59 -12.41
CA ILE A 100 14.89 -19.54 -12.99
C ILE A 100 13.91 -18.74 -13.86
N PHE A 101 14.06 -18.86 -15.18
CA PHE A 101 13.19 -18.21 -16.15
C PHE A 101 11.98 -19.08 -16.48
N LEU A 102 10.78 -18.55 -16.23
CA LEU A 102 9.50 -19.12 -16.63
C LEU A 102 9.04 -18.48 -17.95
N PRO A 103 9.09 -19.21 -19.07
CA PRO A 103 8.62 -18.69 -20.35
C PRO A 103 7.10 -18.67 -20.38
N GLU A 104 6.57 -17.93 -21.35
CA GLU A 104 5.13 -17.77 -21.56
C GLU A 104 4.38 -19.10 -21.52
N GLY A 105 3.29 -19.14 -20.77
CA GLY A 105 2.44 -20.32 -20.61
C GLY A 105 3.01 -21.41 -19.71
N THR A 106 3.97 -21.12 -18.83
CA THR A 106 4.56 -22.14 -17.94
C THR A 106 4.01 -22.04 -16.52
N THR A 107 3.55 -23.18 -16.00
CA THR A 107 3.31 -23.34 -14.55
C THR A 107 4.54 -23.97 -13.90
N LEU A 108 5.17 -23.31 -12.94
CA LEU A 108 6.14 -23.93 -12.03
C LEU A 108 5.45 -24.22 -10.71
N ARG A 109 5.46 -25.49 -10.29
CA ARG A 109 4.89 -25.90 -9.01
C ARG A 109 5.84 -26.75 -8.18
N GLY A 110 5.84 -26.56 -6.88
CA GLY A 110 6.43 -27.49 -5.94
C GLY A 110 5.48 -28.66 -5.70
N LYS A 111 6.02 -29.85 -5.43
CA LYS A 111 5.23 -31.00 -4.96
C LYS A 111 4.49 -30.67 -3.66
N SER A 112 5.10 -29.84 -2.82
CA SER A 112 4.48 -29.17 -1.67
C SER A 112 5.31 -27.94 -1.30
N GLN A 113 4.87 -27.18 -0.30
CA GLN A 113 5.63 -26.04 0.22
C GLN A 113 6.99 -26.42 0.85
N LYS A 114 7.26 -27.73 1.05
CA LYS A 114 8.59 -28.25 1.42
C LYS A 114 9.58 -28.26 0.25
N THR A 115 9.12 -27.93 -0.96
CA THR A 115 9.99 -27.59 -2.09
C THR A 115 10.54 -26.17 -1.89
N ILE A 116 11.84 -26.09 -1.58
CA ILE A 116 12.55 -24.84 -1.32
C ILE A 116 13.53 -24.58 -2.45
N LEU A 117 13.40 -23.45 -3.13
CA LEU A 117 14.33 -23.00 -4.17
C LEU A 117 15.21 -21.90 -3.58
N VAL A 118 16.53 -22.07 -3.71
CA VAL A 118 17.53 -21.13 -3.20
C VAL A 118 18.42 -20.71 -4.34
N ARG A 119 18.69 -19.40 -4.46
CA ARG A 119 19.72 -18.91 -5.39
C ARG A 119 20.97 -18.52 -4.61
N SER A 120 22.10 -19.13 -4.98
CA SER A 120 23.33 -19.04 -4.19
C SER A 120 23.90 -17.61 -4.15
N PHE A 121 24.45 -17.20 -2.99
CA PHE A 121 24.84 -15.83 -2.66
C PHE A 121 25.78 -15.10 -3.63
N GLY A 122 26.66 -15.82 -4.32
CA GLY A 122 27.61 -15.24 -5.26
C GLY A 122 27.07 -15.09 -6.69
N GLU A 123 25.89 -15.63 -6.96
CA GLU A 123 25.41 -15.84 -8.33
C GLU A 123 24.41 -14.75 -8.77
N PHE A 124 24.07 -13.81 -7.88
CA PHE A 124 23.33 -12.60 -8.26
C PHE A 124 24.28 -11.56 -8.86
N PRO A 125 23.94 -10.94 -10.01
CA PRO A 125 24.73 -9.86 -10.59
C PRO A 125 24.86 -8.69 -9.61
N LYS A 126 26.09 -8.22 -9.36
CA LYS A 126 26.33 -7.08 -8.44
C LYS A 126 25.83 -5.73 -8.97
N LYS A 127 25.70 -5.62 -10.29
CA LYS A 127 25.18 -4.42 -10.97
C LYS A 127 23.74 -4.68 -11.42
N PRO A 128 22.95 -3.62 -11.63
CA PRO A 128 21.66 -3.73 -12.30
C PRO A 128 21.84 -4.50 -13.62
N ILE A 129 20.87 -5.36 -13.95
CA ILE A 129 20.86 -6.05 -15.26
C ILE A 129 20.42 -5.11 -16.38
N GLU A 130 19.74 -4.03 -16.02
CA GLU A 130 19.17 -3.07 -16.94
C GLU A 130 18.91 -1.75 -16.22
N ILE A 131 19.04 -0.65 -16.95
CA ILE A 131 18.70 0.70 -16.48
C ILE A 131 17.85 1.35 -17.57
N ILE A 132 16.56 1.55 -17.30
CA ILE A 132 15.67 2.33 -18.18
C ILE A 132 15.29 3.62 -17.45
N ASP A 133 15.49 4.76 -18.13
CA ASP A 133 15.16 6.11 -17.67
C ASP A 133 15.65 6.37 -16.23
N GLY A 134 16.90 5.99 -15.96
CA GLY A 134 17.57 6.19 -14.67
C GLY A 134 17.11 5.27 -13.53
N LYS A 135 16.30 4.24 -13.82
CA LYS A 135 15.85 3.26 -12.82
C LYS A 135 16.44 1.88 -13.11
N GLU A 136 17.11 1.39 -12.08
CA GLU A 136 17.85 0.15 -12.03
C GLU A 136 16.91 -1.04 -11.80
N TYR A 137 17.14 -2.11 -12.55
CA TYR A 137 16.45 -3.39 -12.40
C TYR A 137 17.42 -4.49 -12.01
N TYR A 138 16.96 -5.35 -11.11
CA TYR A 138 17.72 -6.46 -10.56
C TYR A 138 16.97 -7.77 -10.77
N GLN A 139 17.71 -8.87 -10.78
CA GLN A 139 17.16 -10.20 -10.98
C GLN A 139 16.47 -10.75 -9.74
N GLY A 140 15.57 -11.69 -9.98
CA GLY A 140 14.92 -12.50 -8.96
C GLY A 140 15.59 -13.86 -8.75
N ILE A 141 15.01 -14.66 -7.87
CA ILE A 141 15.15 -16.12 -7.92
C ILE A 141 14.36 -16.65 -9.12
N ILE A 142 13.16 -16.08 -9.33
CA ILE A 142 12.23 -16.43 -10.41
C ILE A 142 11.99 -15.20 -11.29
N ARG A 143 12.06 -15.38 -12.61
CA ARG A 143 11.56 -14.42 -13.60
C ARG A 143 10.35 -14.98 -14.34
N MET A 144 9.26 -14.22 -14.35
CA MET A 144 7.97 -14.61 -14.93
C MET A 144 7.67 -13.89 -16.25
N GLN A 145 6.81 -14.49 -17.08
CA GLN A 145 6.30 -13.98 -18.37
C GLN A 145 4.77 -14.11 -18.42
N SER A 146 4.12 -13.70 -19.51
CA SER A 146 2.66 -13.83 -19.64
C SER A 146 2.18 -15.28 -19.47
N HIS A 147 0.97 -15.47 -18.95
CA HIS A 147 0.34 -16.79 -18.75
C HIS A 147 1.18 -17.74 -17.87
N THR A 148 2.02 -17.19 -16.98
CA THR A 148 2.83 -18.02 -16.08
C THR A 148 2.22 -18.11 -14.69
N ALA A 149 2.40 -19.27 -14.06
CA ALA A 149 1.96 -19.51 -12.70
C ALA A 149 3.10 -20.05 -11.83
N LEU A 150 3.20 -19.58 -10.60
CA LEU A 150 4.09 -20.12 -9.57
C LEU A 150 3.26 -20.63 -8.39
N LYS A 151 3.42 -21.92 -8.03
CA LYS A 151 2.57 -22.57 -7.03
C LYS A 151 3.31 -23.41 -6.00
N ASN A 152 2.88 -23.39 -4.74
CA ASN A 152 3.33 -24.31 -3.69
C ASN A 152 4.86 -24.40 -3.52
N ILE A 153 5.54 -23.26 -3.51
CA ILE A 153 7.02 -23.19 -3.44
C ILE A 153 7.45 -22.26 -2.32
N THR A 154 8.55 -22.60 -1.65
CA THR A 154 9.30 -21.65 -0.83
C THR A 154 10.49 -21.10 -1.61
N LEU A 155 10.62 -19.79 -1.69
CA LEU A 155 11.79 -19.07 -2.18
C LEU A 155 12.60 -18.53 -0.98
N ASP A 156 13.86 -18.91 -0.87
CA ASP A 156 14.74 -18.48 0.21
C ASP A 156 15.96 -17.75 -0.36
N GLY A 157 16.10 -16.46 -0.06
CA GLY A 157 17.28 -15.67 -0.44
C GLY A 157 18.42 -15.75 0.57
N GLU A 158 18.20 -16.42 1.70
CA GLU A 158 19.18 -16.64 2.75
C GLU A 158 19.87 -15.35 3.30
N LYS A 159 19.20 -14.19 3.24
CA LYS A 159 19.62 -12.91 3.88
C LYS A 159 20.19 -13.13 5.29
N GLY A 160 21.37 -12.54 5.52
CA GLY A 160 22.18 -12.74 6.74
C GLY A 160 23.64 -13.12 6.43
N ASN A 161 23.93 -13.47 5.18
CA ASN A 161 25.29 -13.70 4.69
C ASN A 161 25.95 -12.38 4.25
N GLU A 162 27.21 -12.15 4.66
CA GLU A 162 27.97 -10.94 4.31
C GLU A 162 28.22 -10.78 2.81
N LYS A 163 28.11 -11.87 2.03
CA LYS A 163 28.30 -11.86 0.57
C LYS A 163 27.02 -11.53 -0.20
N SER A 164 25.88 -11.36 0.45
CA SER A 164 24.61 -11.07 -0.22
C SER A 164 24.64 -9.74 -0.96
N ASN A 165 24.17 -9.74 -2.22
CA ASN A 165 23.87 -8.49 -2.92
C ASN A 165 22.72 -7.77 -2.19
N PRO A 166 22.75 -6.44 -1.99
CA PRO A 166 21.65 -5.69 -1.37
C PRO A 166 20.31 -5.70 -2.14
N HIS A 167 20.26 -6.15 -3.40
CA HIS A 167 19.09 -6.10 -4.27
C HIS A 167 18.70 -7.47 -4.86
N GLN A 168 18.82 -8.55 -4.08
CA GLN A 168 18.33 -9.86 -4.50
C GLN A 168 16.81 -9.85 -4.41
N ASN A 169 16.08 -9.99 -5.51
CA ASN A 169 14.62 -10.06 -5.45
C ASN A 169 14.14 -11.52 -5.35
N GLY A 170 12.92 -11.75 -4.85
CA GLY A 170 12.31 -13.08 -4.86
C GLY A 170 11.75 -13.42 -6.24
N ILE A 171 10.74 -12.67 -6.67
CA ILE A 171 10.07 -12.81 -7.96
C ILE A 171 10.17 -11.50 -8.74
N VAL A 172 10.43 -11.58 -10.05
CA VAL A 172 10.40 -10.45 -10.95
C VAL A 172 9.51 -10.77 -12.16
N ALA A 173 8.53 -9.90 -12.43
CA ALA A 173 7.73 -9.94 -13.65
C ALA A 173 7.66 -8.53 -14.23
N ARG A 174 8.04 -8.38 -15.50
CA ARG A 174 8.15 -7.07 -16.12
C ARG A 174 7.82 -7.10 -17.61
N GLY A 175 6.91 -6.23 -18.02
CA GLY A 175 6.65 -5.88 -19.41
C GLY A 175 7.71 -4.96 -20.01
N HIS A 176 7.49 -4.52 -21.23
CA HIS A 176 8.44 -3.71 -21.97
C HIS A 176 7.99 -2.26 -22.05
N TYR A 177 8.87 -1.30 -21.78
CA TYR A 177 8.60 0.09 -22.08
C TYR A 177 9.35 0.46 -23.36
N THR A 178 8.73 1.25 -24.22
CA THR A 178 9.43 1.85 -25.37
C THR A 178 10.59 2.71 -24.87
N GLU A 179 11.81 2.47 -25.37
CA GLU A 179 12.98 3.27 -24.99
C GLU A 179 12.96 4.66 -25.66
N GLY A 180 13.61 5.63 -25.02
CA GLY A 180 13.75 7.00 -25.55
C GLY A 180 12.82 8.03 -24.92
N GLY A 181 13.00 9.28 -25.32
CA GLY A 181 12.34 10.46 -24.76
C GLY A 181 10.96 10.77 -25.35
N GLU A 182 10.34 9.86 -26.10
CA GLU A 182 9.00 10.07 -26.64
C GLU A 182 7.90 9.62 -25.66
N ALA A 183 6.81 10.37 -25.69
CA ALA A 183 5.64 10.32 -24.82
C ALA A 183 4.63 9.23 -25.23
N THR A 184 5.07 8.01 -25.54
CA THR A 184 4.19 6.99 -26.13
C THR A 184 3.65 6.06 -25.05
N LEU A 185 2.32 5.94 -24.97
CA LEU A 185 1.65 4.94 -24.12
C LEU A 185 2.11 3.53 -24.53
N PRO A 186 2.40 2.63 -23.56
CA PRO A 186 2.67 1.23 -23.88
C PRO A 186 1.51 0.59 -24.66
N HIS A 187 1.83 -0.15 -25.71
CA HIS A 187 0.88 -0.93 -26.49
C HIS A 187 0.42 -2.17 -25.71
N GLU A 188 -0.70 -2.79 -26.11
CA GLU A 188 -1.19 -4.01 -25.46
C GLU A 188 -0.18 -5.16 -25.45
N SER A 189 0.70 -5.25 -26.45
CA SER A 189 1.77 -6.24 -26.55
C SER A 189 2.92 -6.03 -25.58
N ASP A 190 3.02 -4.83 -25.00
CA ASP A 190 4.11 -4.46 -24.10
C ASP A 190 3.87 -4.98 -22.67
N TYR A 191 2.61 -5.20 -22.31
CA TYR A 191 2.22 -5.72 -21.00
C TYR A 191 2.47 -7.22 -20.91
N LEU A 192 2.93 -7.66 -19.74
CA LEU A 192 2.70 -9.05 -19.35
C LEU A 192 1.24 -9.25 -18.94
N LYS A 193 0.67 -10.41 -19.23
CA LYS A 193 -0.75 -10.70 -18.95
C LYS A 193 -0.92 -12.02 -18.21
N ASP A 194 -1.96 -12.12 -17.38
CA ASP A 194 -2.40 -13.36 -16.73
C ASP A 194 -1.27 -14.04 -15.95
N ILE A 195 -0.83 -13.39 -14.87
CA ILE A 195 0.25 -13.88 -14.00
C ILE A 195 -0.35 -14.33 -12.67
N MET A 196 0.00 -15.54 -12.25
CA MET A 196 -0.51 -16.14 -11.02
C MET A 196 0.61 -16.54 -10.04
N ILE A 197 0.52 -16.07 -8.81
CA ILE A 197 1.40 -16.45 -7.70
C ILE A 197 0.50 -16.99 -6.59
N GLU A 198 0.58 -18.28 -6.32
CA GLU A 198 -0.36 -18.96 -5.41
C GLU A 198 0.37 -19.86 -4.40
N ASP A 199 0.05 -19.73 -3.11
CA ASP A 199 0.66 -20.55 -2.04
C ASP A 199 2.20 -20.54 -2.05
N VAL A 200 2.78 -19.36 -2.26
CA VAL A 200 4.24 -19.16 -2.28
C VAL A 200 4.71 -18.49 -0.99
N VAL A 201 5.77 -19.04 -0.39
CA VAL A 201 6.48 -18.43 0.74
C VAL A 201 7.77 -17.82 0.21
N ILE A 202 7.99 -16.52 0.44
CA ILE A 202 9.20 -15.80 0.05
C ILE A 202 9.86 -15.27 1.31
N ARG A 203 11.12 -15.64 1.55
CA ARG A 203 11.79 -15.26 2.79
C ARG A 203 13.27 -14.95 2.62
N ASN A 204 13.76 -14.16 3.57
CA ASN A 204 15.18 -13.82 3.70
C ASN A 204 15.74 -13.24 2.40
N ILE A 205 15.02 -12.27 1.83
CA ILE A 205 15.39 -11.61 0.57
C ILE A 205 16.03 -10.27 0.92
N THR A 206 17.15 -9.89 0.31
CA THR A 206 17.78 -8.58 0.58
C THR A 206 17.11 -7.43 -0.17
N GLY A 207 16.58 -7.69 -1.35
CA GLY A 207 15.79 -6.76 -2.16
C GLY A 207 14.28 -6.85 -1.87
N ASP A 208 13.48 -6.74 -2.92
CA ASP A 208 12.03 -6.85 -2.85
C ASP A 208 11.57 -8.31 -2.92
N GLY A 209 10.53 -8.67 -2.17
CA GLY A 209 9.94 -10.02 -2.25
C GLY A 209 9.38 -10.30 -3.66
N ILE A 210 8.54 -9.40 -4.17
CA ILE A 210 7.96 -9.46 -5.51
C ILE A 210 8.06 -8.08 -6.17
N THR A 211 8.69 -8.02 -7.34
CA THR A 211 8.77 -6.81 -8.18
C THR A 211 7.98 -7.00 -9.47
N LEU A 212 7.04 -6.08 -9.71
CA LEU A 212 6.08 -6.13 -10.80
C LEU A 212 6.08 -4.81 -11.57
N ASP A 213 6.10 -4.88 -12.90
CA ASP A 213 6.09 -3.68 -13.72
C ASP A 213 5.37 -3.91 -15.06
N LEU A 214 4.37 -3.09 -15.38
CA LEU A 214 3.59 -3.15 -16.61
C LEU A 214 2.92 -4.52 -16.83
N ILE A 215 1.92 -4.82 -16.00
CA ILE A 215 1.23 -6.13 -15.95
C ILE A 215 -0.28 -5.92 -16.00
N LYS A 216 -0.98 -6.76 -16.76
CA LYS A 216 -2.43 -6.92 -16.69
C LYS A 216 -2.84 -8.26 -16.11
N GLU A 217 -3.96 -8.31 -15.40
CA GLU A 217 -4.55 -9.57 -14.91
C GLU A 217 -3.60 -10.33 -13.97
N LEU A 218 -3.28 -9.69 -12.85
CA LEU A 218 -2.40 -10.25 -11.83
C LEU A 218 -3.19 -10.90 -10.69
N HIS A 219 -2.83 -12.12 -10.32
CA HIS A 219 -3.39 -12.82 -9.16
C HIS A 219 -2.28 -13.23 -8.18
N ILE A 220 -2.32 -12.69 -6.97
CA ILE A 220 -1.45 -13.13 -5.86
C ILE A 220 -2.33 -13.62 -4.73
N LYS A 221 -2.32 -14.93 -4.44
CA LYS A 221 -3.29 -15.49 -3.49
C LYS A 221 -2.81 -16.64 -2.63
N GLY A 222 -3.31 -16.69 -1.40
CA GLY A 222 -3.40 -17.94 -0.64
C GLY A 222 -4.65 -18.73 -1.03
N SER A 223 -4.52 -20.04 -1.22
CA SER A 223 -5.63 -20.97 -1.49
C SER A 223 -6.61 -21.10 -0.33
N LYS A 224 -6.19 -20.69 0.87
CA LYS A 224 -7.00 -20.64 2.09
C LYS A 224 -6.89 -19.28 2.75
N SER A 225 -7.92 -18.93 3.51
CA SER A 225 -7.93 -17.69 4.29
C SER A 225 -6.81 -17.67 5.33
N VAL A 226 -6.18 -16.50 5.46
CA VAL A 226 -5.19 -16.20 6.52
C VAL A 226 -5.80 -16.35 7.91
N ALA A 227 -7.12 -16.16 8.05
CA ALA A 227 -7.81 -16.39 9.31
C ALA A 227 -7.72 -17.85 9.79
N VAL A 228 -7.64 -18.81 8.86
CA VAL A 228 -7.67 -20.27 9.11
C VAL A 228 -6.26 -20.87 9.20
N ASP A 229 -5.43 -20.64 8.19
CA ASP A 229 -4.11 -21.31 8.07
C ASP A 229 -2.95 -20.42 8.59
N GLY A 230 -3.24 -19.19 9.02
CA GLY A 230 -2.23 -18.24 9.50
C GLY A 230 -1.24 -17.87 8.39
N GLU A 231 0.06 -17.94 8.70
CA GLU A 231 1.17 -17.49 7.82
C GLU A 231 1.68 -18.57 6.86
N LYS A 232 0.94 -19.65 6.64
CA LYS A 232 1.51 -20.85 6.02
C LYS A 232 1.46 -20.86 4.50
N ARG A 233 0.58 -20.10 3.86
CA ARG A 233 0.23 -20.27 2.44
C ARG A 233 0.94 -19.29 1.53
N MET A 234 0.52 -18.02 1.54
CA MET A 234 1.11 -16.95 0.76
C MET A 234 1.75 -15.93 1.71
N LEU A 235 3.07 -15.97 1.82
CA LEU A 235 3.84 -15.19 2.80
C LEU A 235 5.04 -14.51 2.14
N VAL A 236 5.26 -13.24 2.45
CA VAL A 236 6.53 -12.55 2.20
C VAL A 236 7.08 -12.08 3.53
N GLU A 237 8.23 -12.63 3.94
CA GLU A 237 8.84 -12.29 5.22
C GLU A 237 10.33 -11.92 5.14
N ASN A 238 10.77 -11.02 6.01
CA ASN A 238 12.18 -10.63 6.11
C ASN A 238 12.78 -10.16 4.77
N ALA A 239 12.01 -9.38 4.01
CA ALA A 239 12.50 -8.69 2.82
C ALA A 239 13.28 -7.42 3.25
N GLY A 240 14.45 -7.16 2.65
CA GLY A 240 15.27 -6.00 2.97
C GLY A 240 14.74 -4.69 2.41
N ASN A 241 14.01 -4.75 1.28
CA ASN A 241 13.27 -3.62 0.72
C ASN A 241 11.77 -3.84 0.92
N SER A 242 10.98 -3.92 -0.16
CA SER A 242 9.52 -4.04 -0.10
C SER A 242 9.05 -5.50 -0.11
N GLY A 243 7.85 -5.76 0.40
CA GLY A 243 7.21 -7.06 0.29
C GLY A 243 6.78 -7.32 -1.15
N ILE A 244 5.85 -6.50 -1.64
CA ILE A 244 5.36 -6.51 -3.03
C ILE A 244 5.39 -5.07 -3.56
N ILE A 245 6.04 -4.86 -4.69
CA ILE A 245 6.06 -3.55 -5.35
C ILE A 245 5.60 -3.71 -6.79
N GLY A 246 4.58 -2.93 -7.16
CA GLY A 246 3.97 -2.93 -8.48
C GLY A 246 3.88 -1.54 -9.07
N TYR A 247 4.30 -1.43 -10.32
CA TYR A 247 4.14 -0.23 -11.13
C TYR A 247 3.29 -0.53 -12.36
N SER A 248 2.37 0.37 -12.69
CA SER A 248 1.54 0.28 -13.90
C SER A 248 0.78 -1.06 -14.00
N ILE A 249 0.17 -1.47 -12.88
CA ILE A 249 -0.61 -2.71 -12.77
C ILE A 249 -2.06 -2.43 -13.15
N GLU A 250 -2.59 -3.16 -14.14
CA GLU A 250 -4.00 -3.06 -14.54
C GLU A 250 -4.75 -4.35 -14.20
N THR A 251 -5.82 -4.25 -13.41
CA THR A 251 -6.63 -5.42 -13.01
C THR A 251 -5.80 -6.41 -12.20
N ALA A 252 -5.85 -6.28 -10.88
CA ALA A 252 -5.14 -7.21 -9.99
C ALA A 252 -5.99 -7.60 -8.79
N GLU A 253 -5.79 -8.83 -8.33
CA GLU A 253 -6.34 -9.36 -7.10
C GLU A 253 -5.23 -9.92 -6.21
N ILE A 254 -5.05 -9.28 -5.05
CA ILE A 254 -4.15 -9.71 -4.01
C ILE A 254 -5.00 -10.12 -2.80
N GLN A 255 -5.02 -11.40 -2.46
CA GLN A 255 -5.90 -11.92 -1.42
C GLN A 255 -5.25 -12.97 -0.54
N ASN A 256 -5.61 -13.02 0.74
CA ASN A 256 -5.06 -13.99 1.68
C ASN A 256 -3.52 -13.99 1.73
N VAL A 257 -2.92 -12.80 1.67
CA VAL A 257 -1.45 -12.62 1.71
C VAL A 257 -1.02 -12.16 3.10
N VAL A 258 0.10 -12.70 3.58
CA VAL A 258 0.78 -12.18 4.77
C VAL A 258 2.09 -11.51 4.36
N THR A 259 2.35 -10.33 4.90
CA THR A 259 3.68 -9.71 4.84
C THR A 259 4.19 -9.43 6.25
N ARG A 260 5.46 -9.75 6.51
CA ARG A 260 6.03 -9.66 7.85
C ARG A 260 7.49 -9.20 7.85
N ASN A 261 7.85 -8.29 8.76
CA ASN A 261 9.24 -7.82 8.92
C ASN A 261 9.81 -7.29 7.59
N ILE A 262 9.13 -6.30 7.01
CA ILE A 262 9.50 -5.73 5.71
C ILE A 262 10.35 -4.49 5.94
N GLY A 263 11.49 -4.41 5.25
CA GLY A 263 12.43 -3.32 5.40
C GLY A 263 13.26 -3.37 6.69
N GLY A 264 13.85 -2.24 7.04
CA GLY A 264 14.65 -2.06 8.25
C GLY A 264 15.51 -0.81 8.17
N GLU A 265 16.26 -0.55 9.25
CA GLU A 265 17.37 0.39 9.23
C GLU A 265 18.57 -0.24 8.53
N ASP A 266 19.26 0.52 7.69
CA ASP A 266 20.55 0.10 7.19
C ASP A 266 21.61 0.13 8.30
N LYS A 267 22.83 -0.38 8.01
CA LYS A 267 23.95 -0.40 8.99
C LYS A 267 24.38 0.99 9.48
N LYS A 268 23.91 2.07 8.86
CA LYS A 268 24.17 3.47 9.24
C LYS A 268 22.98 4.08 9.99
N GLY A 269 21.98 3.28 10.36
CA GLY A 269 20.75 3.74 11.01
C GLY A 269 19.80 4.47 10.06
N LYS A 270 20.04 4.43 8.74
CA LYS A 270 19.15 5.09 7.78
C LYS A 270 17.94 4.21 7.52
N ILE A 271 16.78 4.78 7.79
CA ILE A 271 15.49 4.15 7.54
C ILE A 271 15.19 4.16 6.02
N GLY A 272 14.91 2.99 5.46
CA GLY A 272 14.44 2.84 4.08
C GLY A 272 12.95 3.15 3.93
N LYS A 273 12.55 3.70 2.77
CA LYS A 273 11.14 3.87 2.37
C LYS A 273 10.63 2.56 1.77
N ASN A 274 10.31 1.61 2.64
CA ASN A 274 9.99 0.23 2.29
C ASN A 274 8.51 -0.05 2.52
N TYR A 275 7.90 -0.80 1.61
CA TYR A 275 6.46 -0.98 1.58
C TYR A 275 6.12 -2.43 1.84
N ASN A 276 5.10 -2.73 2.64
CA ASN A 276 4.58 -4.10 2.62
C ASN A 276 4.00 -4.41 1.24
N ILE A 277 3.11 -3.54 0.74
CA ILE A 277 2.66 -3.51 -0.66
C ILE A 277 2.59 -2.06 -1.15
N ALA A 278 3.18 -1.80 -2.32
CA ALA A 278 3.00 -0.53 -3.03
C ALA A 278 2.51 -0.79 -4.47
N LEU A 279 1.46 -0.08 -4.88
CA LEU A 279 0.85 -0.16 -6.20
C LEU A 279 0.68 1.24 -6.77
N SER A 280 1.57 1.63 -7.67
CA SER A 280 1.75 3.03 -8.07
C SER A 280 1.96 3.17 -9.57
N MET A 281 2.07 4.40 -10.05
CA MET A 281 2.79 4.65 -11.29
C MET A 281 4.31 4.68 -11.06
N ARG A 282 5.09 4.49 -12.12
CA ARG A 282 6.55 4.57 -12.06
C ARG A 282 7.06 6.01 -12.04
N LYS A 283 8.10 6.28 -11.24
CA LYS A 283 8.72 7.63 -11.18
C LYS A 283 9.74 7.84 -12.28
N MET A 284 9.61 8.90 -13.07
CA MET A 284 10.67 9.37 -13.98
C MET A 284 11.74 10.15 -13.21
N LYS A 285 13.03 9.85 -13.46
CA LYS A 285 14.16 10.55 -12.83
C LYS A 285 14.82 11.61 -13.73
N GLU A 286 14.57 11.64 -15.04
CA GLU A 286 15.32 12.50 -15.97
C GLU A 286 14.59 13.79 -16.39
N PRO A 287 15.28 14.96 -16.34
CA PRO A 287 14.93 16.15 -17.11
C PRO A 287 15.47 16.09 -18.56
N PRO A 288 14.86 16.77 -19.54
CA PRO A 288 13.70 17.65 -19.42
C PRO A 288 12.38 16.86 -19.49
N ASN A 289 11.58 17.01 -18.45
CA ASN A 289 10.25 16.43 -18.37
C ASN A 289 9.25 17.61 -18.52
N PRO A 290 8.63 17.86 -19.70
CA PRO A 290 7.98 19.13 -20.02
C PRO A 290 6.46 19.22 -19.76
N GLY A 291 5.76 18.11 -19.52
CA GLY A 291 4.35 18.15 -19.15
C GLY A 291 3.71 16.77 -19.20
N TYR A 292 2.38 16.76 -19.06
CA TYR A 292 1.52 15.56 -19.01
C TYR A 292 1.80 14.56 -20.16
N LYS A 293 2.43 15.04 -21.24
CA LYS A 293 2.78 14.27 -22.45
C LYS A 293 3.70 13.08 -22.14
N LEU A 294 4.87 13.23 -21.48
CA LEU A 294 5.76 12.08 -21.21
C LEU A 294 5.18 11.07 -20.21
N GLN A 295 4.10 11.43 -19.52
CA GLN A 295 3.48 10.58 -18.52
C GLN A 295 2.69 9.41 -19.13
N ALA A 296 2.26 9.54 -20.39
CA ALA A 296 1.72 8.46 -21.20
C ALA A 296 2.61 7.20 -21.13
N LYS A 297 3.93 7.37 -21.11
CA LYS A 297 4.90 6.27 -21.08
C LYS A 297 4.79 5.38 -19.84
N TYR A 298 4.36 5.93 -18.70
CA TYR A 298 4.27 5.23 -17.42
C TYR A 298 2.84 5.27 -16.87
N PRO A 299 1.98 4.33 -17.29
CA PRO A 299 0.59 4.27 -16.84
C PRO A 299 0.46 4.18 -15.33
N ILE A 300 -0.67 4.66 -14.80
CA ILE A 300 -1.02 4.44 -13.40
C ILE A 300 -1.36 2.97 -13.13
N SER A 301 -1.24 2.55 -11.87
CA SER A 301 -1.89 1.31 -11.44
C SER A 301 -3.39 1.54 -11.28
N LYS A 302 -4.23 0.61 -11.74
CA LYS A 302 -5.69 0.74 -11.67
C LYS A 302 -6.43 -0.60 -11.57
N ASN A 303 -7.65 -0.56 -11.05
CA ASN A 303 -8.54 -1.73 -10.92
C ASN A 303 -7.92 -2.83 -10.03
N VAL A 304 -7.34 -2.45 -8.88
CA VAL A 304 -6.66 -3.39 -7.98
C VAL A 304 -7.46 -3.63 -6.70
N LYS A 305 -7.58 -4.89 -6.30
CA LYS A 305 -8.21 -5.30 -5.04
C LYS A 305 -7.16 -5.95 -4.14
N VAL A 306 -7.04 -5.44 -2.91
CA VAL A 306 -6.24 -6.05 -1.84
C VAL A 306 -7.18 -6.40 -0.69
N ARG A 307 -7.37 -7.70 -0.45
CA ARG A 307 -8.38 -8.16 0.51
C ARG A 307 -7.93 -9.32 1.39
N ASP A 308 -8.57 -9.44 2.55
CA ASP A 308 -8.41 -10.60 3.44
C ASP A 308 -6.93 -10.87 3.81
N SER A 309 -6.10 -9.83 3.84
CA SER A 309 -4.64 -9.91 3.97
C SER A 309 -4.14 -9.30 5.28
N VAL A 310 -2.92 -9.66 5.69
CA VAL A 310 -2.35 -9.30 6.99
C VAL A 310 -0.95 -8.70 6.82
N PHE A 311 -0.75 -7.53 7.42
CA PHE A 311 0.45 -6.71 7.34
C PHE A 311 1.05 -6.55 8.73
N ILE A 312 2.27 -7.04 8.91
CA ILE A 312 2.92 -7.16 10.22
C ILE A 312 4.33 -6.55 10.14
N ASP A 313 4.70 -5.76 11.16
CA ASP A 313 6.06 -5.28 11.37
C ASP A 313 6.69 -4.51 10.18
N ASN A 314 6.36 -3.22 10.09
CA ASN A 314 7.03 -2.22 9.25
C ASN A 314 6.97 -0.88 10.01
N CYS A 315 7.80 -0.77 11.03
CA CYS A 315 7.70 0.29 12.04
C CYS A 315 8.27 1.65 11.60
N TYR A 316 8.50 1.82 10.30
CA TYR A 316 9.21 2.96 9.74
C TYR A 316 8.51 3.60 8.54
N TRP A 317 7.72 2.83 7.80
CA TRP A 317 7.12 3.31 6.58
C TRP A 317 5.72 2.71 6.40
N GLU A 318 5.36 2.35 5.17
CA GLU A 318 3.97 2.18 4.74
C GLU A 318 3.57 0.71 4.57
N GLY A 319 2.35 0.37 5.03
CA GLY A 319 1.75 -0.95 4.85
C GLY A 319 1.24 -1.12 3.43
N LEU A 320 0.06 -0.56 3.15
CA LEU A 320 -0.48 -0.41 1.81
C LEU A 320 -0.25 1.02 1.33
N ASP A 321 0.47 1.14 0.22
CA ASP A 321 0.69 2.40 -0.47
C ASP A 321 0.08 2.39 -1.87
N THR A 322 -0.60 3.48 -2.22
CA THR A 322 -0.83 3.83 -3.61
C THR A 322 -0.56 5.30 -3.85
N HIS A 323 0.56 5.55 -4.52
CA HIS A 323 0.81 6.82 -5.15
C HIS A 323 0.29 6.79 -6.59
N SER A 324 -0.74 7.59 -6.88
CA SER A 324 -1.37 7.67 -8.21
C SER A 324 -2.25 6.49 -8.65
N GLY A 325 -2.81 5.71 -7.73
CA GLY A 325 -3.75 4.64 -8.08
C GLY A 325 -5.14 5.12 -8.50
N GLU A 326 -5.83 4.34 -9.32
CA GLU A 326 -7.24 4.56 -9.67
C GLU A 326 -8.11 3.32 -9.48
N ASN A 327 -9.33 3.50 -8.96
CA ASN A 327 -10.32 2.43 -8.83
C ASN A 327 -9.74 1.22 -8.06
N MET A 328 -9.32 1.43 -6.82
CA MET A 328 -8.74 0.38 -5.99
C MET A 328 -9.59 0.11 -4.75
N GLU A 329 -9.55 -1.13 -4.27
CA GLU A 329 -10.29 -1.59 -3.10
C GLU A 329 -9.34 -2.23 -2.09
N PHE A 330 -9.29 -1.69 -0.87
CA PHE A 330 -8.55 -2.25 0.27
C PHE A 330 -9.56 -2.70 1.32
N THR A 331 -9.86 -3.99 1.35
CA THR A 331 -11.02 -4.52 2.09
C THR A 331 -10.66 -5.64 3.06
N ASN A 332 -11.14 -5.57 4.30
CA ASN A 332 -11.00 -6.65 5.28
C ASN A 332 -9.54 -7.06 5.55
N ASN A 333 -8.63 -6.07 5.60
CA ASN A 333 -7.22 -6.32 5.91
C ASN A 333 -6.89 -6.00 7.37
N ILE A 334 -5.83 -6.63 7.89
CA ILE A 334 -5.33 -6.44 9.24
C ILE A 334 -3.93 -5.82 9.21
N PHE A 335 -3.71 -4.78 10.00
CA PHE A 335 -2.42 -4.10 10.14
C PHE A 335 -2.01 -4.08 11.60
N VAL A 336 -0.80 -4.56 11.90
CA VAL A 336 -0.25 -4.57 13.26
C VAL A 336 1.23 -4.18 13.25
N GLY A 337 1.59 -3.17 14.05
CA GLY A 337 2.99 -2.70 14.16
C GLY A 337 3.51 -2.08 12.86
N ILE A 338 2.67 -1.34 12.14
CA ILE A 338 3.01 -0.62 10.91
C ILE A 338 2.98 0.89 11.21
N ALA A 339 4.02 1.65 10.85
CA ALA A 339 4.04 3.09 11.12
C ALA A 339 2.92 3.83 10.39
N ARG A 340 2.70 3.50 9.11
CA ARG A 340 1.65 4.09 8.26
C ARG A 340 0.87 2.97 7.56
N PRO A 341 -0.14 2.38 8.21
CA PRO A 341 -0.87 1.21 7.72
C PRO A 341 -1.40 1.37 6.29
N ILE A 342 -2.08 2.49 6.00
CA ILE A 342 -2.65 2.78 4.68
C ILE A 342 -2.32 4.21 4.29
N VAL A 343 -1.69 4.39 3.12
CA VAL A 343 -1.39 5.69 2.52
C VAL A 343 -1.91 5.73 1.09
N ILE A 344 -2.75 6.74 0.83
CA ILE A 344 -3.26 7.10 -0.48
C ILE A 344 -2.68 8.47 -0.79
N GLY A 345 -1.59 8.48 -1.56
CA GLY A 345 -0.75 9.66 -1.73
C GLY A 345 -0.75 10.22 -3.14
N GLY A 346 -0.66 11.53 -3.26
CA GLY A 346 -0.24 12.18 -4.50
C GLY A 346 1.27 12.05 -4.70
N LEU A 347 1.72 11.77 -5.92
CA LEU A 347 3.15 11.68 -6.21
C LEU A 347 3.72 13.06 -6.53
N GLU A 348 4.52 13.62 -5.61
CA GLU A 348 5.31 14.83 -5.85
C GLU A 348 6.51 14.52 -6.75
N TYR A 349 6.49 15.03 -7.97
CA TYR A 349 7.66 15.07 -8.83
C TYR A 349 8.40 16.41 -8.66
N ARG A 350 9.71 16.42 -8.92
CA ARG A 350 10.47 17.67 -9.13
C ARG A 350 10.00 18.31 -10.45
N GLY A 351 8.78 18.87 -10.48
CA GLY A 351 8.12 19.39 -11.69
C GLY A 351 6.58 19.47 -11.61
N LYS A 352 5.95 19.91 -12.70
CA LYS A 352 4.50 20.22 -12.85
C LYS A 352 3.55 19.00 -12.85
N TYR A 353 3.78 17.97 -12.04
CA TYR A 353 3.12 16.68 -12.19
C TYR A 353 2.42 16.19 -10.95
N TYR A 354 1.11 15.95 -11.08
CA TYR A 354 0.29 15.32 -10.06
C TYR A 354 -0.66 14.33 -10.71
N TYR A 355 -0.51 13.04 -10.40
CA TYR A 355 -1.59 12.06 -10.56
C TYR A 355 -2.11 11.76 -9.17
N PRO A 356 -3.03 12.60 -8.66
CA PRO A 356 -3.66 12.27 -7.40
C PRO A 356 -4.47 10.98 -7.58
N PRO A 357 -4.44 10.08 -6.59
CA PRO A 357 -5.33 8.93 -6.58
C PRO A 357 -6.79 9.30 -6.77
N LYS A 358 -7.57 8.37 -7.31
CA LYS A 358 -9.00 8.55 -7.53
C LYS A 358 -9.77 7.24 -7.29
N LYS A 359 -10.98 7.34 -6.72
CA LYS A 359 -11.89 6.19 -6.52
C LYS A 359 -11.23 5.06 -5.71
N ILE A 360 -10.65 5.39 -4.57
CA ILE A 360 -10.08 4.39 -3.67
C ILE A 360 -11.12 4.05 -2.59
N THR A 361 -11.39 2.77 -2.35
CA THR A 361 -12.28 2.31 -1.28
C THR A 361 -11.45 1.61 -0.22
N VAL A 362 -11.52 2.08 1.02
CA VAL A 362 -10.86 1.50 2.19
C VAL A 362 -11.94 1.06 3.17
N GLU A 363 -12.23 -0.23 3.21
CA GLU A 363 -13.38 -0.76 3.93
C GLU A 363 -13.05 -1.92 4.88
N LYS A 364 -13.62 -1.92 6.10
CA LYS A 364 -13.55 -3.05 7.05
C LYS A 364 -12.13 -3.47 7.41
N ASN A 365 -11.16 -2.55 7.37
CA ASN A 365 -9.79 -2.84 7.79
C ASN A 365 -9.63 -2.64 9.31
N TYR A 366 -8.72 -3.41 9.90
CA TYR A 366 -8.40 -3.37 11.32
C TYR A 366 -6.96 -2.94 11.52
N ILE A 367 -6.77 -1.79 12.14
CA ILE A 367 -5.46 -1.19 12.40
C ILE A 367 -5.20 -1.24 13.90
N ASN A 368 -4.20 -2.03 14.30
CA ASN A 368 -3.75 -2.24 15.67
C ASN A 368 -4.88 -2.60 16.67
N ALA A 369 -5.94 -3.28 16.19
CA ALA A 369 -6.98 -3.83 17.04
C ALA A 369 -6.36 -4.84 18.04
N ALA A 370 -6.76 -4.76 19.32
CA ALA A 370 -6.12 -5.52 20.40
C ALA A 370 -6.11 -7.03 20.13
N GLU A 371 -7.26 -7.60 19.71
CA GLU A 371 -7.38 -9.02 19.36
C GLU A 371 -6.42 -9.46 18.25
N HIS A 372 -6.07 -8.57 17.32
CA HIS A 372 -5.14 -8.86 16.24
C HIS A 372 -3.69 -8.71 16.68
N ILE A 373 -3.38 -7.75 17.56
CA ILE A 373 -2.05 -7.65 18.17
C ILE A 373 -1.75 -8.92 18.99
N ASP A 374 -2.72 -9.38 19.79
CA ASP A 374 -2.58 -10.60 20.59
C ASP A 374 -2.40 -11.86 19.73
N LYS A 375 -3.14 -11.93 18.61
CA LYS A 375 -3.05 -13.03 17.63
C LYS A 375 -1.72 -13.03 16.88
N TRP A 376 -1.33 -11.89 16.32
CA TRP A 376 -0.23 -11.80 15.35
C TRP A 376 1.12 -11.46 15.97
N LYS A 377 1.14 -10.95 17.20
CA LYS A 377 2.34 -10.69 18.02
C LYS A 377 3.43 -9.96 17.23
N PRO A 378 3.18 -8.69 16.82
CA PRO A 378 4.21 -7.90 16.16
C PRO A 378 5.45 -7.79 17.06
N LYS A 379 6.64 -7.83 16.46
CA LYS A 379 7.90 -7.72 17.21
C LYS A 379 8.15 -6.30 17.70
N ASN A 380 7.64 -5.31 16.98
CA ASN A 380 7.75 -3.92 17.40
C ASN A 380 6.52 -3.50 18.23
N ASN A 381 6.75 -2.67 19.23
CA ASN A 381 5.72 -2.09 20.09
C ASN A 381 5.41 -0.62 19.73
N LYS A 382 5.87 -0.16 18.57
CA LYS A 382 5.64 1.22 18.13
C LYS A 382 4.19 1.37 17.68
N LYS A 383 3.54 2.41 18.18
CA LYS A 383 2.24 2.86 17.68
C LYS A 383 2.39 3.40 16.26
N SER A 384 1.29 3.38 15.50
CA SER A 384 1.27 3.99 14.17
C SER A 384 1.33 5.52 14.28
N GLU A 385 1.97 6.18 13.32
CA GLU A 385 1.98 7.64 13.19
C GLU A 385 0.65 8.18 12.65
N VAL A 386 -0.06 7.35 11.88
CA VAL A 386 -1.37 7.62 11.29
C VAL A 386 -2.13 6.29 11.20
N GLY A 387 -3.46 6.29 11.25
CA GLY A 387 -4.22 5.11 10.84
C GLY A 387 -4.32 5.02 9.31
N ILE A 388 -5.03 5.97 8.71
CA ILE A 388 -5.23 6.08 7.26
C ILE A 388 -4.87 7.50 6.82
N ALA A 389 -3.93 7.65 5.87
CA ALA A 389 -3.61 8.95 5.27
C ALA A 389 -4.15 9.02 3.83
N VAL A 390 -4.93 10.06 3.53
CA VAL A 390 -5.31 10.45 2.17
C VAL A 390 -4.71 11.82 1.91
N TRP A 391 -3.57 11.82 1.23
CA TRP A 391 -2.66 12.95 1.21
C TRP A 391 -2.38 13.42 -0.21
N GLY A 392 -3.19 14.37 -0.67
CA GLY A 392 -2.98 15.05 -1.94
C GLY A 392 -1.73 15.93 -1.93
N THR A 393 -1.41 16.45 -3.10
CA THR A 393 -0.09 16.99 -3.42
C THR A 393 -0.20 18.38 -4.04
N ASN A 394 0.77 19.24 -3.74
CA ASN A 394 0.89 20.58 -4.27
C ASN A 394 2.30 20.79 -4.85
N GLN A 395 2.43 21.75 -5.75
CA GLN A 395 3.73 22.12 -6.29
C GLN A 395 4.60 22.83 -5.25
N THR A 396 5.79 22.27 -5.02
CA THR A 396 6.79 22.79 -4.08
C THR A 396 7.74 23.80 -4.72
N PHE A 397 7.60 24.08 -6.02
CA PHE A 397 8.40 25.09 -6.73
C PHE A 397 7.56 26.32 -7.09
N PRO A 398 8.15 27.53 -7.05
CA PRO A 398 7.45 28.73 -7.48
C PRO A 398 7.00 28.59 -8.94
N ILE A 399 5.72 28.83 -9.20
CA ILE A 399 5.14 28.66 -10.54
C ILE A 399 5.26 30.01 -11.24
N GLU A 400 5.99 30.09 -12.34
CA GLU A 400 6.02 31.31 -13.17
C GLU A 400 5.11 31.18 -14.39
N LYS A 401 4.27 32.20 -14.63
CA LYS A 401 3.47 32.36 -15.85
C LYS A 401 3.76 33.73 -16.43
N ASN A 402 4.22 33.77 -17.68
CA ASN A 402 4.63 35.00 -18.38
C ASN A 402 5.68 35.84 -17.61
N GLY A 403 6.67 35.17 -16.99
CA GLY A 403 7.73 35.85 -16.22
C GLY A 403 7.29 36.38 -14.85
N LYS A 404 6.06 36.06 -14.40
CA LYS A 404 5.55 36.42 -13.08
C LYS A 404 5.37 35.18 -12.21
N LEU A 405 5.91 35.23 -10.99
CA LEU A 405 5.61 34.25 -9.94
C LEU A 405 4.13 34.30 -9.58
N LEU A 406 3.46 33.17 -9.75
CA LEU A 406 2.08 32.96 -9.35
C LEU A 406 2.01 32.82 -7.83
N ASN A 407 1.14 33.60 -7.23
CA ASN A 407 0.77 33.46 -5.84
C ASN A 407 -0.23 32.30 -5.65
N PRO A 408 -0.31 31.69 -4.45
CA PRO A 408 -1.29 30.65 -4.14
C PRO A 408 -2.77 31.02 -4.39
N LEU A 409 -3.05 32.32 -4.50
CA LEU A 409 -4.38 32.86 -4.80
C LEU A 409 -4.68 32.91 -6.31
N ASP A 410 -3.67 32.90 -7.17
CA ASP A 410 -3.81 32.97 -8.62
C ASP A 410 -4.44 31.67 -9.17
N GLU A 411 -5.37 31.78 -10.13
CA GLU A 411 -6.03 30.62 -10.73
C GLU A 411 -5.04 29.62 -11.33
N GLY A 412 -3.98 30.11 -11.97
CA GLY A 412 -2.91 29.27 -12.50
C GLY A 412 -2.14 28.50 -11.42
N TYR A 413 -2.13 28.95 -10.15
CA TYR A 413 -1.57 28.15 -9.05
C TYR A 413 -2.54 27.04 -8.63
N LYS A 414 -3.86 27.33 -8.61
CA LYS A 414 -4.91 26.38 -8.25
C LYS A 414 -5.02 25.21 -9.24
N GLU A 415 -4.71 25.45 -10.52
CA GLU A 415 -4.60 24.40 -11.55
C GLU A 415 -3.48 23.37 -11.28
N ASN A 416 -2.53 23.68 -10.39
CA ASN A 416 -1.39 22.83 -10.05
C ASN A 416 -1.54 22.11 -8.69
N ILE A 417 -2.78 21.94 -8.21
CA ILE A 417 -3.08 21.17 -7.01
C ILE A 417 -3.64 19.81 -7.41
N GLY A 418 -2.97 18.73 -6.99
CA GLY A 418 -3.42 17.36 -7.17
C GLY A 418 -4.40 16.95 -6.09
N TYR A 419 -5.69 17.22 -6.30
CA TYR A 419 -6.75 16.77 -5.39
C TYR A 419 -7.03 15.27 -5.53
N ILE A 420 -7.00 14.54 -4.42
CA ILE A 420 -7.46 13.14 -4.36
C ILE A 420 -8.99 13.11 -4.36
N LYS A 421 -9.59 12.33 -5.25
CA LYS A 421 -11.05 12.39 -5.49
C LYS A 421 -11.77 11.08 -5.22
N GLU A 422 -13.04 11.19 -4.83
CA GLU A 422 -14.00 10.07 -4.79
C GLU A 422 -13.52 8.88 -3.93
N THR A 423 -12.69 9.14 -2.91
CA THR A 423 -12.19 8.10 -1.99
C THR A 423 -13.16 7.88 -0.84
N LYS A 424 -13.39 6.62 -0.46
CA LYS A 424 -14.31 6.21 0.60
C LYS A 424 -13.54 5.47 1.69
N ILE A 425 -13.73 5.86 2.95
CA ILE A 425 -13.13 5.24 4.14
C ILE A 425 -14.27 4.79 5.04
N MET A 426 -14.56 3.49 5.06
CA MET A 426 -15.80 2.97 5.64
C MET A 426 -15.58 1.80 6.59
N ASN A 427 -16.31 1.77 7.71
CA ASN A 427 -16.40 0.58 8.58
C ASN A 427 -15.04 0.07 9.11
N ASN A 428 -13.99 0.92 9.19
CA ASN A 428 -12.67 0.51 9.67
C ASN A 428 -12.59 0.62 11.20
N VAL A 429 -11.72 -0.18 11.82
CA VAL A 429 -11.36 -0.08 13.25
C VAL A 429 -9.92 0.40 13.35
N ILE A 430 -9.71 1.57 13.98
CA ILE A 430 -8.41 2.25 14.04
C ILE A 430 -8.03 2.49 15.50
N GLU A 431 -6.95 1.86 15.94
CA GLU A 431 -6.48 1.94 17.32
C GLU A 431 -4.96 2.22 17.36
N GLN A 432 -4.45 2.61 18.53
CA GLN A 432 -3.00 2.77 18.81
C GLN A 432 -2.25 3.65 17.79
N VAL A 433 -2.73 4.88 17.62
CA VAL A 433 -2.12 5.91 16.77
C VAL A 433 -1.56 7.02 17.65
N GLU A 434 -0.26 7.31 17.51
CA GLU A 434 0.42 8.39 18.22
C GLU A 434 1.44 9.07 17.30
N PRO A 435 1.06 10.18 16.63
CA PRO A 435 1.96 10.91 15.75
C PRO A 435 3.09 11.61 16.52
N GLY A 436 4.26 11.74 15.91
CA GLY A 436 5.41 12.50 16.43
C GLY A 436 5.58 13.85 15.75
N ASP A 437 6.69 14.55 16.03
CA ASP A 437 6.96 15.89 15.50
C ASP A 437 6.91 15.98 13.95
N ASP A 438 7.47 14.99 13.26
CA ASP A 438 7.51 14.92 11.78
C ASP A 438 6.17 14.49 11.15
N SER A 439 5.29 13.91 11.96
CA SER A 439 3.95 13.45 11.60
C SER A 439 2.85 14.23 12.33
N SER A 440 3.16 15.44 12.81
CA SER A 440 2.28 16.26 13.67
C SER A 440 0.90 16.59 13.06
N ARG A 441 0.75 16.40 11.76
CA ARG A 441 -0.50 16.61 11.01
C ARG A 441 -1.29 15.32 10.77
N PHE A 442 -0.91 14.20 11.40
CA PHE A 442 -1.58 12.91 11.31
C PHE A 442 -2.39 12.58 12.56
N GLY A 443 -3.24 11.55 12.44
CA GLY A 443 -4.17 11.08 13.47
C GLY A 443 -4.80 9.76 13.03
N GLY A 444 -6.00 9.44 13.53
CA GLY A 444 -6.71 8.22 13.12
C GLY A 444 -6.92 8.17 11.60
N VAL A 445 -7.60 9.17 11.05
CA VAL A 445 -7.71 9.42 9.60
C VAL A 445 -7.18 10.81 9.31
N ALA A 446 -6.32 10.98 8.31
CA ALA A 446 -5.77 12.28 7.94
C ALA A 446 -6.04 12.58 6.46
N LEU A 447 -6.72 13.69 6.17
CA LEU A 447 -7.08 14.13 4.84
C LEU A 447 -6.34 15.43 4.50
N LYS A 448 -5.74 15.52 3.31
CA LYS A 448 -5.17 16.76 2.77
C LYS A 448 -5.43 16.86 1.29
N LEU A 449 -5.82 18.05 0.81
CA LEU A 449 -6.05 18.34 -0.61
C LEU A 449 -6.93 17.27 -1.26
N THR A 450 -8.16 17.12 -0.76
CA THR A 450 -9.11 16.11 -1.24
C THR A 450 -10.39 16.73 -1.77
N GLU A 451 -11.15 15.99 -2.58
CA GLU A 451 -12.45 16.42 -3.12
C GLU A 451 -13.44 15.24 -3.16
N GLY A 452 -14.63 15.40 -2.57
CA GLY A 452 -15.67 14.36 -2.59
C GLY A 452 -15.28 13.11 -1.79
N ILE A 453 -14.71 13.28 -0.60
CA ILE A 453 -14.28 12.16 0.27
C ILE A 453 -15.37 11.80 1.26
N LEU A 454 -15.65 10.50 1.40
CA LEU A 454 -16.56 9.96 2.40
C LEU A 454 -15.78 9.25 3.51
N VAL A 455 -16.00 9.64 4.76
CA VAL A 455 -15.50 8.95 5.96
C VAL A 455 -16.71 8.52 6.79
N GLU A 456 -17.04 7.22 6.74
CA GLU A 456 -18.32 6.72 7.24
C GLU A 456 -18.17 5.51 8.17
N ASN A 457 -18.91 5.51 9.30
CA ASN A 457 -19.06 4.36 10.18
C ASN A 457 -17.76 3.73 10.70
N ASN A 458 -16.67 4.50 10.79
CA ASN A 458 -15.40 4.02 11.34
C ASN A 458 -15.42 4.09 12.88
N GLN A 459 -14.71 3.16 13.52
CA GLN A 459 -14.41 3.17 14.95
C GLN A 459 -12.97 3.64 15.16
N ILE A 460 -12.77 4.80 15.76
CA ILE A 460 -11.45 5.44 15.88
C ILE A 460 -11.14 5.68 17.37
N GLY A 461 -10.23 4.90 17.93
CA GLY A 461 -9.93 4.89 19.36
C GLY A 461 -11.12 4.54 20.24
N TRP A 462 -12.16 3.95 19.65
CA TRP A 462 -13.45 3.71 20.30
C TRP A 462 -13.42 2.46 21.17
N VAL A 463 -12.73 1.41 20.71
CA VAL A 463 -12.66 0.11 21.40
C VAL A 463 -11.72 0.22 22.60
N LYS A 464 -10.59 0.92 22.43
CA LYS A 464 -9.64 1.20 23.51
C LYS A 464 -9.53 2.70 23.74
N SER A 465 -10.01 3.15 24.90
CA SER A 465 -9.90 4.56 25.30
C SER A 465 -8.45 5.03 25.26
N ASP A 466 -8.24 6.26 24.82
CA ASP A 466 -6.92 6.90 24.76
C ASP A 466 -5.90 6.22 23.82
N SER A 467 -6.38 5.40 22.88
CA SER A 467 -5.50 4.70 21.94
C SER A 467 -5.10 5.58 20.73
N VAL A 468 -5.89 6.60 20.39
CA VAL A 468 -5.62 7.53 19.29
C VAL A 468 -5.34 8.92 19.86
N LYS A 469 -4.18 9.47 19.50
CA LYS A 469 -3.74 10.82 19.91
C LYS A 469 -3.89 11.80 18.75
N ARG A 470 -3.77 13.10 19.07
CA ARG A 470 -3.87 14.24 18.14
C ARG A 470 -5.29 14.47 17.63
N GLY A 471 -5.77 13.65 16.72
CA GLY A 471 -7.09 13.81 16.13
C GLY A 471 -7.68 12.47 15.71
N GLY A 472 -8.99 12.31 15.88
CA GLY A 472 -9.70 11.15 15.32
C GLY A 472 -9.70 11.22 13.79
N ILE A 473 -10.26 12.30 13.25
CA ILE A 473 -10.24 12.63 11.82
C ILE A 473 -9.64 14.03 11.66
N ILE A 474 -8.57 14.15 10.88
CA ILE A 474 -7.86 15.41 10.63
C ILE A 474 -8.13 15.89 9.21
N LEU A 475 -8.56 17.14 9.08
CA LEU A 475 -8.76 17.86 7.83
C LEU A 475 -7.65 18.90 7.69
N ASN A 476 -6.58 18.53 7.00
CA ASN A 476 -5.41 19.37 6.81
C ASN A 476 -5.39 20.00 5.41
N ASN A 477 -5.82 21.26 5.31
CA ASN A 477 -5.77 22.08 4.10
C ASN A 477 -6.62 21.59 2.90
N SER A 478 -7.56 22.43 2.48
CA SER A 478 -8.32 22.34 1.22
C SER A 478 -8.96 20.97 0.99
N ASN A 479 -9.75 20.48 1.94
CA ASN A 479 -10.59 19.30 1.75
C ASN A 479 -11.99 19.74 1.34
N LYS A 480 -12.41 19.46 0.11
CA LYS A 480 -13.67 19.93 -0.47
C LYS A 480 -14.70 18.82 -0.53
N GLU A 481 -15.97 19.18 -0.33
CA GLU A 481 -17.13 18.30 -0.49
C GLU A 481 -16.97 16.99 0.29
N PHE A 482 -16.34 17.04 1.47
CA PHE A 482 -16.21 15.85 2.30
C PHE A 482 -17.52 15.56 3.05
N GLU A 483 -17.74 14.29 3.34
CA GLU A 483 -18.81 13.81 4.22
C GLU A 483 -18.19 12.97 5.33
N ILE A 484 -18.30 13.41 6.58
CA ILE A 484 -17.88 12.66 7.76
C ILE A 484 -19.14 12.26 8.53
N ARG A 485 -19.54 10.99 8.47
CA ARG A 485 -20.82 10.57 9.06
C ARG A 485 -20.82 9.22 9.77
N GLY A 486 -21.60 9.11 10.84
CA GLY A 486 -21.81 7.84 11.55
C GLY A 486 -20.56 7.26 12.24
N ASN A 487 -19.45 8.01 12.32
CA ASN A 487 -18.22 7.51 12.94
C ASN A 487 -18.34 7.52 14.46
N GLN A 488 -17.67 6.55 15.10
CA GLN A 488 -17.55 6.45 16.55
C GLN A 488 -16.11 6.79 16.94
N VAL A 489 -15.93 7.87 17.70
CA VAL A 489 -14.60 8.38 18.05
C VAL A 489 -14.42 8.41 19.56
N GLY A 490 -13.37 7.73 20.02
CA GLY A 490 -13.02 7.60 21.43
C GLY A 490 -12.49 8.87 22.07
N TRP A 491 -11.90 8.72 23.25
CA TRP A 491 -11.23 9.82 23.92
C TRP A 491 -9.90 10.13 23.22
N ILE A 492 -9.76 11.34 22.70
CA ILE A 492 -8.57 11.83 22.02
C ILE A 492 -7.77 12.71 22.98
N GLN A 493 -6.47 12.48 23.04
CA GLN A 493 -5.53 13.26 23.85
C GLN A 493 -4.42 13.90 23.01
N LYS A 494 -3.69 14.82 23.63
CA LYS A 494 -2.42 15.33 23.10
C LYS A 494 -1.45 14.16 22.85
N SER A 495 -0.66 14.24 21.79
CA SER A 495 0.43 13.28 21.58
C SER A 495 1.56 13.62 22.54
N SER A 496 2.14 12.61 23.19
CA SER A 496 3.33 12.82 24.02
C SER A 496 4.61 12.95 23.19
N LEU A 497 4.55 12.59 21.90
CA LEU A 497 5.67 12.57 20.96
C LEU A 497 5.79 13.85 20.13
N ILE A 498 4.86 14.80 20.27
CA ILE A 498 4.97 16.13 19.67
C ILE A 498 5.46 17.06 20.78
N THR A 499 6.74 17.41 20.70
CA THR A 499 7.41 18.19 21.75
C THR A 499 7.35 19.69 21.50
N ASP A 500 7.16 20.08 20.24
CA ASP A 500 6.95 21.47 19.85
C ASP A 500 5.47 21.85 19.99
N ASP A 501 5.16 22.60 21.05
CA ASP A 501 3.80 23.09 21.33
C ASP A 501 3.18 23.91 20.18
N THR A 502 4.00 24.43 19.26
CA THR A 502 3.49 25.14 18.08
C THR A 502 2.90 24.19 17.03
N LYS A 503 3.30 22.91 17.03
CA LYS A 503 2.85 21.86 16.10
C LYS A 503 1.60 21.12 16.56
N GLN A 504 1.21 21.23 17.82
CA GLN A 504 -0.02 20.65 18.35
C GLN A 504 -0.74 21.63 19.27
N LYS A 505 -1.68 22.39 18.70
CA LYS A 505 -2.44 23.43 19.42
C LYS A 505 -3.72 22.88 20.06
N GLY A 506 -4.23 21.75 19.60
CA GLY A 506 -5.43 21.11 20.12
C GLY A 506 -5.50 19.61 19.86
N HIS A 507 -6.63 19.03 20.22
CA HIS A 507 -6.95 17.63 19.97
C HIS A 507 -8.46 17.42 20.12
N ALA A 508 -9.06 16.67 19.20
CA ALA A 508 -10.50 16.45 19.18
C ALA A 508 -10.86 15.24 18.31
N PRO A 509 -12.11 14.75 18.40
CA PRO A 509 -12.65 13.78 17.46
C PRO A 509 -12.49 14.20 16.00
N VAL A 510 -12.80 15.45 15.66
CA VAL A 510 -12.48 16.07 14.37
C VAL A 510 -11.55 17.24 14.59
N GLU A 511 -10.43 17.24 13.89
CA GLU A 511 -9.47 18.33 13.91
C GLU A 511 -9.34 18.96 12.53
N ILE A 512 -9.32 20.28 12.47
CA ILE A 512 -9.14 21.03 11.24
C ILE A 512 -7.83 21.79 11.35
N ILE A 513 -6.99 21.62 10.36
CA ILE A 513 -5.69 22.29 10.26
C ILE A 513 -5.70 23.07 8.96
N GLU A 514 -5.34 24.35 9.04
CA GLU A 514 -5.36 25.28 7.91
C GLU A 514 -6.77 25.51 7.33
N THR A 515 -6.82 26.09 6.13
CA THR A 515 -8.02 26.65 5.50
C THR A 515 -8.51 25.78 4.34
N GLY A 516 -9.70 26.10 3.81
CA GLY A 516 -10.24 25.53 2.57
C GLY A 516 -11.05 24.26 2.78
N ASN A 517 -11.36 23.90 4.02
CA ASN A 517 -12.07 22.67 4.35
C ASN A 517 -13.58 22.90 4.29
N ASN A 518 -14.28 22.33 3.31
CA ASN A 518 -15.72 22.45 3.11
C ASN A 518 -16.39 21.08 3.05
N GLY A 519 -17.37 20.82 3.90
CA GLY A 519 -18.07 19.54 3.92
C GLY A 519 -19.13 19.43 5.00
N THR A 520 -19.59 18.21 5.24
CA THR A 520 -20.59 17.86 6.25
C THR A 520 -19.97 16.97 7.33
N VAL A 521 -20.42 17.15 8.57
CA VAL A 521 -20.05 16.31 9.71
C VAL A 521 -21.33 15.96 10.45
N THR A 522 -21.91 14.77 10.20
CA THR A 522 -23.25 14.41 10.70
C THR A 522 -23.29 13.09 11.44
N ASP A 523 -24.20 12.94 12.40
CA ASP A 523 -24.54 11.65 13.02
C ASP A 523 -23.36 10.87 13.64
N ASN A 524 -22.24 11.53 13.95
CA ASN A 524 -21.10 10.90 14.61
C ASN A 524 -21.36 10.78 16.13
N CYS A 525 -20.73 9.80 16.76
CA CYS A 525 -20.79 9.56 18.20
C CYS A 525 -19.41 9.77 18.82
N TRP A 526 -19.29 10.69 19.78
CA TRP A 526 -18.03 11.05 20.42
C TRP A 526 -18.01 10.66 21.90
N ASN A 527 -16.85 10.22 22.37
CA ASN A 527 -16.63 9.98 23.80
C ASN A 527 -16.73 11.29 24.60
N GLU A 528 -17.44 11.25 25.71
CA GLU A 528 -17.75 12.36 26.61
C GLU A 528 -16.53 12.99 27.29
N ASN A 529 -15.39 12.28 27.34
CA ASN A 529 -14.15 12.80 27.91
C ASN A 529 -13.41 13.77 26.97
N ASN A 530 -13.83 13.89 25.70
CA ASN A 530 -13.32 14.93 24.83
C ASN A 530 -13.88 16.30 25.26
N LYS A 531 -12.99 17.29 25.43
CA LYS A 531 -13.39 18.65 25.81
C LYS A 531 -14.26 19.33 24.75
N VAL A 532 -13.97 19.05 23.48
CA VAL A 532 -14.73 19.53 22.32
C VAL A 532 -14.81 18.44 21.26
N GLY A 533 -15.85 18.48 20.45
CA GLY A 533 -16.05 17.55 19.34
C GLY A 533 -15.24 17.92 18.10
N ILE A 534 -15.17 19.21 17.79
CA ILE A 534 -14.40 19.75 16.67
C ILE A 534 -13.43 20.80 17.18
N ASN A 535 -12.16 20.64 16.83
CA ASN A 535 -11.11 21.63 17.06
C ASN A 535 -10.60 22.18 15.73
N ASP A 536 -10.57 23.50 15.57
CA ASP A 536 -10.04 24.19 14.38
C ASP A 536 -8.74 24.93 14.77
N GLU A 537 -7.61 24.42 14.28
CA GLU A 537 -6.27 24.96 14.49
C GLU A 537 -5.95 26.06 13.48
N LYS A 538 -5.93 27.30 13.99
CA LYS A 538 -5.79 28.48 13.14
C LYS A 538 -4.37 28.77 12.66
N TYR A 539 -4.31 29.23 11.40
CA TYR A 539 -3.23 30.00 10.79
C TYR A 539 -3.80 31.23 10.07
N GLY A 540 -3.35 32.43 10.46
CA GLY A 540 -3.73 33.71 9.84
C GLY A 540 -5.20 34.12 9.98
N ASP A 541 -5.51 35.37 9.60
CA ASP A 541 -6.71 35.98 10.13
C ASP A 541 -8.00 35.21 9.84
N TYR A 542 -8.16 34.76 8.60
CA TYR A 542 -9.38 34.17 8.07
C TYR A 542 -9.28 32.67 7.84
N THR A 543 -10.32 31.96 8.31
CA THR A 543 -10.64 30.64 7.79
C THR A 543 -11.89 30.71 6.92
N ASN A 544 -11.80 30.08 5.75
CA ASN A 544 -12.90 29.79 4.85
C ASN A 544 -13.37 28.33 4.99
N ASN A 545 -13.08 27.69 6.13
CA ASN A 545 -13.62 26.38 6.48
C ASN A 545 -15.16 26.47 6.59
N LYS A 546 -15.88 25.56 5.95
CA LYS A 546 -17.35 25.51 5.91
C LYS A 546 -17.82 24.13 6.34
N LEU A 547 -18.36 24.02 7.55
CA LEU A 547 -18.87 22.76 8.09
C LEU A 547 -20.39 22.84 8.22
N ARG A 548 -21.09 21.77 7.84
CA ARG A 548 -22.56 21.66 7.94
C ARG A 548 -22.98 20.38 8.69
N GLY A 549 -24.18 20.40 9.26
CA GLY A 549 -24.83 19.22 9.84
C GLY A 549 -24.35 18.81 11.23
N ILE A 550 -23.55 19.65 11.89
CA ILE A 550 -22.82 19.25 13.11
C ILE A 550 -23.74 19.05 14.32
N GLU A 551 -24.89 19.72 14.33
CA GLU A 551 -25.92 19.61 15.35
C GLU A 551 -26.50 18.19 15.48
N SER A 552 -26.34 17.34 14.46
CA SER A 552 -26.78 15.94 14.49
C SER A 552 -25.82 15.01 15.26
N ASN A 553 -24.58 15.44 15.52
CA ASN A 553 -23.60 14.63 16.25
C ASN A 553 -23.96 14.51 17.72
N LYS A 554 -23.65 13.35 18.30
CA LYS A 554 -24.02 13.00 19.67
C LYS A 554 -22.79 12.67 20.49
N TRP A 555 -22.90 12.93 21.78
CA TRP A 555 -21.97 12.42 22.78
C TRP A 555 -22.49 11.08 23.29
N ARG A 556 -21.58 10.14 23.59
CA ARG A 556 -21.94 8.77 24.00
C ARG A 556 -22.95 8.73 25.15
N THR A 557 -22.82 9.65 26.12
CA THR A 557 -23.70 9.78 27.28
C THR A 557 -24.80 10.84 27.10
N GLY A 558 -24.87 11.50 25.94
CA GLY A 558 -25.84 12.56 25.63
C GLY A 558 -25.51 13.94 26.20
N LYS A 559 -24.46 14.09 27.02
CA LYS A 559 -24.01 15.38 27.55
C LYS A 559 -22.56 15.67 27.14
N PRO A 560 -22.29 16.75 26.38
CA PRO A 560 -20.92 17.24 26.22
C PRO A 560 -20.32 17.68 27.57
N TYR A 561 -19.00 17.62 27.68
CA TYR A 561 -18.26 18.27 28.78
C TYR A 561 -18.31 19.81 28.66
N ASP A 562 -18.51 20.35 27.46
CA ASP A 562 -18.68 21.78 27.13
C ASP A 562 -19.77 21.91 26.06
N GLU A 563 -20.95 22.45 26.40
CA GLU A 563 -22.19 22.41 25.58
C GLU A 563 -22.10 23.00 24.17
N ASN A 564 -20.98 23.63 23.83
CA ASN A 564 -20.73 24.18 22.51
C ASN A 564 -19.60 23.40 21.86
N GLY A 565 -19.96 22.50 20.93
CA GLY A 565 -19.04 21.60 20.21
C GLY A 565 -17.95 22.24 19.35
N TYR A 566 -17.64 23.52 19.54
CA TYR A 566 -16.59 24.27 18.85
C TYR A 566 -15.92 25.31 19.75
N ASN A 567 -14.60 25.39 19.66
CA ASN A 567 -13.86 26.53 20.18
C ASN A 567 -14.14 27.81 19.35
N TYR A 568 -14.35 27.68 18.03
CA TYR A 568 -14.18 28.80 17.08
C TYR A 568 -15.28 29.00 16.00
N GLY A 569 -16.50 28.46 16.16
CA GLY A 569 -17.57 28.50 15.14
C GLY A 569 -18.74 29.47 15.43
N LEU A 570 -19.63 29.65 14.45
CA LEU A 570 -20.95 30.31 14.62
C LEU A 570 -22.06 29.29 14.38
N SER A 571 -23.17 29.39 15.10
CA SER A 571 -24.31 28.48 14.96
C SER A 571 -25.64 29.19 15.21
N LYS A 572 -26.75 28.52 14.87
CA LYS A 572 -28.12 29.00 15.10
C LYS A 572 -28.36 30.40 14.54
N LEU A 573 -27.82 30.67 13.35
CA LEU A 573 -27.98 31.95 12.67
C LEU A 573 -29.46 32.17 12.33
N LYS A 574 -30.01 33.31 12.71
CA LYS A 574 -31.36 33.74 12.32
C LYS A 574 -31.26 35.09 11.65
N TRP A 575 -31.73 35.15 10.41
CA TRP A 575 -31.78 36.35 9.59
C TRP A 575 -33.18 36.92 9.66
N ASP A 576 -33.30 38.15 10.14
CA ASP A 576 -34.50 38.96 10.05
C ASP A 576 -34.23 40.08 9.04
N THR A 577 -34.59 39.82 7.77
CA THR A 577 -34.39 40.78 6.68
C THR A 577 -35.33 41.96 6.77
N LYS A 578 -36.43 41.89 7.53
CA LYS A 578 -37.33 43.05 7.71
C LYS A 578 -36.71 44.06 8.66
N GLU A 579 -36.16 43.57 9.76
CA GLU A 579 -35.52 44.39 10.78
C GLU A 579 -34.05 44.70 10.47
N GLY A 580 -33.47 44.01 9.48
CA GLY A 580 -32.06 44.16 9.12
C GLY A 580 -31.13 43.60 10.20
N VAL A 581 -31.52 42.46 10.78
CA VAL A 581 -30.85 41.87 11.95
C VAL A 581 -30.39 40.45 11.64
N VAL A 582 -29.20 40.08 12.11
CA VAL A 582 -28.77 38.69 12.23
C VAL A 582 -28.39 38.38 13.66
N THR A 583 -28.99 37.34 14.22
CA THR A 583 -28.63 36.81 15.54
C THR A 583 -28.00 35.44 15.40
N GLY A 584 -27.21 35.04 16.39
CA GLY A 584 -26.65 33.70 16.44
C GLY A 584 -25.92 33.41 17.74
N LYS A 585 -25.38 32.19 17.81
CA LYS A 585 -24.45 31.77 18.85
C LYS A 585 -23.03 31.69 18.29
N ALA A 586 -22.05 31.95 19.15
CA ALA A 586 -20.64 31.85 18.82
C ALA A 586 -19.91 30.88 19.77
N GLY A 587 -18.81 30.28 19.30
CA GLY A 587 -17.93 29.44 20.11
C GLY A 587 -17.31 30.20 21.28
N LYS A 588 -16.80 29.46 22.27
CA LYS A 588 -16.30 30.04 23.52
C LYS A 588 -15.10 30.98 23.37
N ASP A 589 -14.33 30.81 22.29
CA ASP A 589 -13.15 31.61 22.00
C ASP A 589 -13.42 32.60 20.84
N VAL A 590 -14.69 33.01 20.67
CA VAL A 590 -15.09 34.08 19.75
C VAL A 590 -15.38 35.34 20.57
N GLY A 591 -14.59 36.40 20.36
CA GLY A 591 -14.74 37.70 21.02
C GLY A 591 -15.66 38.68 20.27
N SER A 592 -15.76 38.58 18.95
CA SER A 592 -16.68 39.41 18.16
C SER A 592 -17.15 38.70 16.89
N VAL A 593 -18.20 39.23 16.25
CA VAL A 593 -18.71 38.76 14.96
C VAL A 593 -18.87 39.97 14.03
N VAL A 594 -18.53 39.83 12.75
CA VAL A 594 -18.59 40.88 11.73
C VAL A 594 -19.53 40.45 10.61
N LEU A 595 -20.31 41.37 10.06
CA LEU A 595 -20.99 41.21 8.78
C LEU A 595 -20.19 41.92 7.69
N LYS A 596 -20.05 41.30 6.53
CA LYS A 596 -19.39 41.87 5.35
C LYS A 596 -20.26 41.77 4.10
N TYR A 597 -19.95 42.64 3.14
CA TYR A 597 -20.37 42.55 1.75
C TYR A 597 -19.13 42.63 0.86
N GLY A 598 -18.78 41.51 0.19
CA GLY A 598 -17.44 41.33 -0.38
C GLY A 598 -16.36 41.50 0.70
N ASP A 599 -15.32 42.28 0.42
CA ASP A 599 -14.26 42.56 1.39
C ASP A 599 -14.63 43.65 2.42
N THR A 600 -15.74 44.35 2.21
CA THR A 600 -16.15 45.49 3.03
C THR A 600 -16.85 45.04 4.30
N LYS A 601 -16.29 45.41 5.46
CA LYS A 601 -16.95 45.27 6.77
C LYS A 601 -18.13 46.24 6.86
N LEU A 602 -19.32 45.72 7.14
CA LEU A 602 -20.56 46.48 7.34
C LEU A 602 -20.79 46.79 8.82
N VAL A 603 -20.81 45.75 9.68
CA VAL A 603 -21.07 45.88 11.12
C VAL A 603 -20.24 44.85 11.88
N GLU A 604 -19.80 45.17 13.10
CA GLU A 604 -19.16 44.23 14.03
C GLU A 604 -19.79 44.38 15.41
N THR A 605 -20.00 43.26 16.08
CA THR A 605 -20.59 43.20 17.43
C THR A 605 -19.74 42.29 18.30
N ASN A 606 -19.60 42.61 19.58
CA ASN A 606 -18.93 41.71 20.52
C ASN A 606 -19.82 40.53 20.87
N VAL A 607 -19.22 39.37 21.08
CA VAL A 607 -19.91 38.20 21.60
C VAL A 607 -20.05 38.36 23.11
N SER A 608 -21.27 38.20 23.62
CA SER A 608 -21.56 38.19 25.06
C SER A 608 -22.35 36.94 25.39
N ASN A 609 -21.94 36.18 26.41
CA ASN A 609 -22.55 34.90 26.77
C ASN A 609 -22.73 33.96 25.56
N GLN A 610 -21.74 33.93 24.66
CA GLN A 610 -21.77 33.16 23.41
C GLN A 610 -22.92 33.52 22.45
N GLN A 611 -23.52 34.69 22.61
CA GLN A 611 -24.55 35.23 21.72
C GLN A 611 -24.06 36.49 21.04
N PHE A 612 -24.57 36.74 19.84
CA PHE A 612 -24.30 37.95 19.11
C PHE A 612 -25.54 38.44 18.36
N THR A 613 -25.57 39.74 18.08
CA THR A 613 -26.60 40.39 17.28
C THR A 613 -25.94 41.44 16.40
N LEU A 614 -26.08 41.28 15.08
CA LEU A 614 -25.61 42.21 14.05
C LEU A 614 -26.84 42.94 13.50
N THR A 615 -26.78 44.26 13.42
CA THR A 615 -27.86 45.08 12.88
C THR A 615 -27.32 46.02 11.81
N THR A 616 -27.90 46.01 10.63
CA THR A 616 -27.61 46.99 9.56
C THR A 616 -28.75 47.05 8.54
N ASP A 617 -29.06 48.25 8.04
CA ASP A 617 -30.09 48.45 7.02
C ASP A 617 -29.73 47.78 5.68
N GLU A 618 -28.44 47.53 5.43
CA GLU A 618 -27.98 46.78 4.26
C GLU A 618 -28.64 45.40 4.13
N LEU A 619 -28.95 44.75 5.26
CA LEU A 619 -29.62 43.45 5.31
C LEU A 619 -31.09 43.50 4.86
N LYS A 620 -31.70 44.69 4.82
CA LYS A 620 -33.08 44.89 4.35
C LYS A 620 -33.20 44.83 2.82
N HIS A 621 -32.07 44.88 2.12
CA HIS A 621 -31.98 44.81 0.67
C HIS A 621 -31.60 43.39 0.22
N GLY A 622 -32.60 42.56 -0.01
CA GLY A 622 -32.50 41.09 -0.20
C GLY A 622 -31.81 40.57 -1.46
N ASP A 623 -31.09 41.40 -2.23
CA ASP A 623 -30.40 40.98 -3.45
C ASP A 623 -28.85 40.88 -3.27
N LYS A 624 -28.34 41.15 -2.06
CA LYS A 624 -26.90 41.15 -1.75
C LYS A 624 -26.46 39.86 -1.05
N LYS A 625 -25.29 39.32 -1.45
CA LYS A 625 -24.63 38.19 -0.77
C LYS A 625 -23.77 38.71 0.38
N PHE A 626 -24.18 38.42 1.62
CA PHE A 626 -23.46 38.81 2.83
C PHE A 626 -22.60 37.66 3.38
N GLN A 627 -21.57 38.01 4.14
CA GLN A 627 -20.72 37.06 4.86
C GLN A 627 -20.71 37.44 6.35
N ILE A 628 -20.84 36.45 7.24
CA ILE A 628 -20.69 36.62 8.69
C ILE A 628 -19.36 36.06 9.14
N VAL A 629 -18.70 36.71 10.07
CA VAL A 629 -17.26 36.55 10.30
C VAL A 629 -17.07 36.49 11.81
N ALA A 630 -16.88 35.32 12.41
CA ALA A 630 -16.39 35.25 13.80
C ALA A 630 -15.03 35.98 13.93
N ARG A 631 -14.64 36.40 15.13
CA ARG A 631 -13.30 36.88 15.49
C ARG A 631 -12.96 36.43 16.91
N ASN A 632 -11.69 36.16 17.15
CA ASN A 632 -11.20 35.63 18.43
C ASN A 632 -11.14 36.71 19.54
N SER A 633 -11.25 36.29 20.80
CA SER A 633 -11.08 37.10 22.02
C SER A 633 -9.62 37.33 22.44
N HIS A 634 -8.63 36.61 21.89
CA HIS A 634 -7.22 36.68 22.31
C HIS A 634 -6.39 37.81 21.64
N ILE A 635 -5.39 38.36 22.38
CA ILE A 635 -4.76 39.70 22.21
C ILE A 635 -3.62 39.80 21.15
N ASN A 636 -3.26 38.76 20.39
CA ASN A 636 -2.16 38.86 19.39
C ASN A 636 -2.43 38.08 18.09
N PRO A 637 -1.99 38.55 16.91
CA PRO A 637 -2.76 39.54 16.19
C PRO A 637 -3.48 38.94 14.97
N LYS A 638 -4.67 39.50 14.78
CA LYS A 638 -5.51 39.50 13.60
C LYS A 638 -6.06 38.11 13.20
N TYR A 639 -7.33 37.89 13.58
CA TYR A 639 -8.18 36.83 13.05
C TYR A 639 -9.60 37.35 12.75
N ARG A 640 -10.08 37.19 11.52
CA ARG A 640 -11.29 37.70 10.87
C ARG A 640 -11.84 36.52 10.07
N TYR A 641 -13.11 36.12 10.01
CA TYR A 641 -13.56 34.89 9.29
C TYR A 641 -14.43 35.20 8.06
N GLU A 642 -14.90 34.20 7.32
CA GLU A 642 -15.90 34.38 6.25
C GLU A 642 -16.86 33.18 6.22
N VAL A 643 -18.01 33.33 6.86
CA VAL A 643 -19.13 32.39 6.86
C VAL A 643 -20.13 32.92 5.85
N HIS A 644 -20.20 32.27 4.69
CA HIS A 644 -21.31 32.49 3.78
C HIS A 644 -22.56 31.85 4.36
N SER A 645 -23.60 32.65 4.57
CA SER A 645 -24.96 32.11 4.55
C SER A 645 -25.33 31.71 3.13
N GLU A 646 -26.15 30.68 3.04
CA GLU A 646 -26.75 30.17 1.81
C GLU A 646 -27.40 31.27 0.98
N GLU A 647 -27.51 31.01 -0.33
CA GLU A 647 -28.25 31.86 -1.24
C GLU A 647 -29.64 32.18 -0.70
N LEU A 648 -30.01 33.45 -0.79
CA LEU A 648 -31.39 33.88 -0.80
C LEU A 648 -32.08 33.21 -2.00
N ILE A 649 -32.61 32.01 -1.82
CA ILE A 649 -33.76 31.61 -2.63
C ILE A 649 -34.97 32.27 -1.98
N LYS A 650 -35.57 33.18 -2.74
CA LYS A 650 -36.78 33.93 -2.38
C LYS A 650 -37.92 33.03 -1.93
#